data_AF-A0A934VEQ6-F1
#
_entry.id   AF-A0A934VEQ6-F1
#
_cell.length_a   1.000
_cell.length_b   1.000
_cell.length_c   1.000
_cell.angle_alpha   90.00
_cell.angle_beta   90.00
_cell.angle_gamma   90.00
#
_symmetry.space_group_name_H-M   'P 1'
#
loop_
_entity.id
_entity.type
_entity.pdbx_description
1 polymer ?
#
loop_
_entity_poly.entity_id
_entity_poly.type
_entity_poly.pdbx_seq_one_letter_code
_entity_poly.pdbx_strand_id
1 'polypeptide(L)'
;MKRLLFLTTSLLLPLAAAPLESSWLTDLSGQYARIYPTTADESANAATTSWLHPNGGAGQPQPTYAGVNEISRTSTDLYIRTSGLAFHVMGPWYGGNGSLFPNYPSNIAQTARFPLAPEVAPAPKPLTGLGAIGYFVDGVAMFDSRDAFSFISATQSDAGPPTVPNRGDGIWNRDAFVNESDTFDPALAHQAGGTHHYHANPFGLRHLLGDSVNYDASSNSYTEAPNGQHSPILAWTFDGFPLYGPYGYSDPMDPESGVRRMSSGYQKRDGSNGSTNLISTGRTSLPEWITRNEPSRTNPLATGQHGPNVNPTYTLGHYLEDYAYKGDLGMTHGVDFDLNEYNVRYCVTPEFPGGTWAYFSCIAADGTPVFPYNISRYYFGTVQGANNVNLPAGRSVIFEGGPETDLALQDLEVDPGNGDITLTWSTAEGGQYTIERSNLQDPWVPLATRRADAARTTIADPGRAATERAHFYRGELDYLAPFDDNGYDYDNSIVGTPPRHNVLLLILDDWGIDASELYNSPGPGIQLANMPTLETLAHAGLLFTRGYSQPICSPTRATLLTGRHPYQHTVGNPQADSTLPDSELTFPEIMATESPDYRLGSFGKWHLGSGTSGPADTGGWPNFTGTLTGGVQDYASWTRVKIVNGTTTDSGTGINSLVPGTYSSPYATSVQVDEASSFIAAQGDEPWVVWMGFNAPHDPFHDSAPYVTPTQGYSTTGTTNKDNYIRMLEALDHEIGRLLEVVDLATTNIIVVGDNGTPGQVDQSPAGGIAGAKGSLNEGGIHVPFFAVGPDVIATGTTDKMVHVVDLFSTILEIAGINVPNATQGIEIHSRSLLPIFHGHDAMDRCVIAEKFGLDPATDGRALMLDDWPQYKLVSVQDVTDADDIPVYQMYALGSNGVESTTLTTPPNPGDAHEAAYQALVAKNQSLIPPTPAGPTLYLELPTTPSGPAGVPPNLAMNPISITIDGVPATFIARVDVNGAPDQYSVQCTLPDSSGAPYDPVNTPAIVTFPDNPNNPTGGNRVFQAIAITTAP
;
A
#
# COMPACT_ATOMS: atom_id res chain seq x y z
N MET A 1 40.25 -5.65 43.38
CA MET A 1 39.35 -6.75 43.82
C MET A 1 38.62 -7.25 42.59
N LYS A 2 38.72 -8.56 42.32
CA LYS A 2 38.10 -9.25 41.19
C LYS A 2 36.58 -9.33 41.39
N ARG A 3 35.80 -9.05 40.35
CA ARG A 3 34.64 -9.89 40.00
C ARG A 3 34.82 -10.33 38.55
N LEU A 4 35.38 -11.53 38.42
CA LEU A 4 35.27 -12.38 37.25
C LEU A 4 33.78 -12.57 36.97
N LEU A 5 33.32 -12.24 35.77
CA LEU A 5 32.12 -12.86 35.21
C LEU A 5 32.57 -14.23 34.69
N PHE A 6 32.25 -15.28 35.44
CA PHE A 6 32.39 -16.64 34.96
C PHE A 6 31.38 -16.82 33.82
N LEU A 7 31.85 -17.16 32.63
CA LEU A 7 31.05 -17.86 31.64
C LEU A 7 30.75 -19.25 32.22
N THR A 8 29.69 -19.37 33.02
CA THR A 8 29.10 -20.66 33.30
C THR A 8 28.36 -21.07 32.04
N THR A 9 28.94 -22.00 31.28
CA THR A 9 28.17 -22.92 30.44
C THR A 9 27.29 -23.75 31.37
N SER A 10 26.21 -23.14 31.84
CA SER A 10 25.04 -23.88 32.23
C SER A 10 24.57 -24.57 30.96
N LEU A 11 24.75 -25.90 30.86
CA LEU A 11 23.86 -26.71 30.04
C LEU A 11 22.45 -26.53 30.63
N LEU A 12 21.81 -25.42 30.28
CA LEU A 12 20.37 -25.37 30.17
C LEU A 12 20.09 -26.23 28.93
N LEU A 13 19.81 -27.51 29.16
CA LEU A 13 19.00 -28.24 28.19
C LEU A 13 17.78 -27.34 27.94
N PRO A 14 17.53 -26.89 26.69
CA PRO A 14 16.31 -26.16 26.42
C PRO A 14 15.18 -27.08 26.89
N LEU A 15 14.30 -26.56 27.73
CA LEU A 15 13.02 -27.21 27.98
C LEU A 15 12.41 -27.32 26.58
N ALA A 16 12.38 -28.51 25.99
CA ALA A 16 11.88 -28.67 24.63
C ALA A 16 10.49 -28.03 24.57
N ALA A 17 10.31 -27.04 23.70
CA ALA A 17 9.02 -26.40 23.50
C ALA A 17 8.00 -27.48 23.14
N ALA A 18 6.74 -27.30 23.53
CA ALA A 18 5.70 -28.27 23.21
C ALA A 18 5.61 -28.41 21.67
N PRO A 19 5.50 -29.62 21.09
CA PRO A 19 5.51 -29.79 19.64
C PRO A 19 4.51 -28.92 18.87
N LEU A 20 3.34 -28.65 19.47
CA LEU A 20 2.31 -27.75 18.91
C LEU A 20 2.74 -26.27 18.85
N GLU A 21 3.66 -25.83 19.72
CA GLU A 21 4.20 -24.46 19.68
C GLU A 21 5.33 -24.35 18.65
N SER A 22 6.19 -25.36 18.53
CA SER A 22 7.42 -25.29 17.75
C SER A 22 7.33 -25.77 16.30
N SER A 23 6.20 -26.36 15.88
CA SER A 23 6.08 -26.96 14.54
C SER A 23 5.64 -25.98 13.45
N TRP A 24 5.19 -24.77 13.80
CA TRP A 24 4.72 -23.78 12.83
C TRP A 24 5.88 -23.27 11.96
N LEU A 25 5.64 -23.09 10.65
CA LEU A 25 6.64 -22.59 9.71
C LEU A 25 6.75 -21.06 9.83
N THR A 26 7.59 -20.60 10.75
CA THR A 26 7.77 -19.18 11.08
C THR A 26 8.95 -18.53 10.36
N ASP A 27 9.93 -19.33 9.91
CA ASP A 27 11.19 -18.87 9.31
C ASP A 27 11.04 -17.99 8.05
N LEU A 28 9.86 -18.04 7.42
CA LEU A 28 9.51 -17.33 6.20
C LEU A 28 8.45 -16.25 6.43
N SER A 29 7.98 -16.01 7.66
CA SER A 29 6.83 -15.15 7.98
C SER A 29 6.97 -13.70 7.46
N GLY A 30 8.20 -13.22 7.27
CA GLY A 30 8.48 -11.91 6.69
C GLY A 30 8.34 -11.84 5.17
N GLN A 31 7.94 -12.92 4.50
CA GLN A 31 7.84 -13.00 3.03
C GLN A 31 6.42 -12.70 2.54
N TYR A 32 6.29 -11.94 1.45
CA TYR A 32 5.00 -11.76 0.80
C TYR A 32 4.48 -13.05 0.14
N ALA A 33 3.16 -13.27 0.19
CA ALA A 33 2.51 -14.29 -0.61
C ALA A 33 2.68 -13.98 -2.11
N ARG A 34 2.79 -15.03 -2.92
CA ARG A 34 3.03 -14.91 -4.36
C ARG A 34 2.15 -15.88 -5.13
N ILE A 35 1.68 -15.47 -6.31
CA ILE A 35 0.98 -16.36 -7.25
C ILE A 35 1.55 -16.28 -8.66
N TYR A 36 1.36 -17.34 -9.44
CA TYR A 36 1.28 -17.24 -10.90
C TYR A 36 -0.19 -17.08 -11.30
N PRO A 37 -0.62 -15.90 -11.78
CA PRO A 37 -2.03 -15.70 -12.14
C PRO A 37 -2.48 -16.62 -13.27
N THR A 38 -1.62 -16.85 -14.25
CA THR A 38 -1.90 -17.67 -15.43
C THR A 38 -0.76 -18.65 -15.74
N THR A 39 -1.04 -19.66 -16.56
CA THR A 39 0.01 -20.56 -17.10
C THR A 39 1.07 -19.81 -17.92
N ALA A 40 0.74 -18.64 -18.48
CA ALA A 40 1.72 -17.81 -19.18
C ALA A 40 2.72 -17.18 -18.20
N ASP A 41 2.25 -16.71 -17.05
CA ASP A 41 3.09 -16.15 -16.00
C ASP A 41 3.98 -17.23 -15.38
N GLU A 42 3.43 -18.41 -15.13
CA GLU A 42 4.18 -19.60 -14.69
C GLU A 42 5.29 -19.96 -15.68
N SER A 43 4.97 -20.04 -16.98
CA SER A 43 5.95 -20.35 -18.03
C SER A 43 7.05 -19.28 -18.17
N ALA A 44 6.74 -18.04 -17.78
CA ALA A 44 7.67 -16.92 -17.77
C ALA A 44 8.44 -16.78 -16.44
N ASN A 45 8.10 -17.61 -15.44
CA ASN A 45 8.57 -17.46 -14.05
C ASN A 45 8.31 -16.06 -13.48
N ALA A 46 7.15 -15.48 -13.79
CA ALA A 46 6.73 -14.13 -13.45
C ALA A 46 5.69 -14.11 -12.32
N ALA A 47 6.11 -14.53 -11.11
CA ALA A 47 5.23 -14.49 -9.94
C ALA A 47 4.97 -13.05 -9.48
N THR A 48 3.77 -12.77 -8.95
CA THR A 48 3.38 -11.45 -8.43
C THR A 48 2.99 -11.51 -6.96
N THR A 49 3.21 -10.41 -6.23
CA THR A 49 2.82 -10.22 -4.82
C THR A 49 1.48 -9.51 -4.65
N SER A 50 0.91 -8.98 -5.74
CA SER A 50 -0.45 -8.41 -5.80
C SER A 50 -1.15 -8.88 -7.07
N TRP A 51 -2.41 -9.28 -6.96
CA TRP A 51 -3.16 -9.87 -8.05
C TRP A 51 -4.65 -9.54 -7.96
N LEU A 52 -5.20 -8.91 -8.99
CA LEU A 52 -6.64 -8.83 -9.18
C LEU A 52 -7.09 -9.92 -10.14
N HIS A 53 -8.25 -10.52 -9.90
CA HIS A 53 -8.77 -11.52 -10.82
C HIS A 53 -9.21 -10.85 -12.14
N PRO A 54 -8.76 -11.33 -13.31
CA PRO A 54 -9.02 -10.67 -14.60
C PRO A 54 -10.50 -10.49 -14.96
N ASN A 55 -11.38 -11.33 -14.41
CA ASN A 55 -12.82 -11.29 -14.67
C ASN A 55 -13.62 -10.64 -13.53
N GLY A 56 -12.99 -9.85 -12.66
CA GLY A 56 -13.66 -9.17 -11.55
C GLY A 56 -14.04 -10.08 -10.37
N GLY A 57 -13.34 -11.20 -10.22
CA GLY A 57 -13.44 -12.09 -9.05
C GLY A 57 -12.59 -11.60 -7.87
N ALA A 58 -12.63 -12.31 -6.75
CA ALA A 58 -11.79 -11.99 -5.59
C ALA A 58 -10.28 -12.10 -5.93
N GLY A 59 -9.47 -11.27 -5.28
CA GLY A 59 -8.02 -11.20 -5.43
C GLY A 59 -7.39 -10.37 -4.32
N GLN A 60 -6.08 -10.13 -4.42
CA GLN A 60 -5.27 -9.44 -3.44
C GLN A 60 -4.65 -8.16 -4.05
N PRO A 61 -5.28 -6.97 -3.89
CA PRO A 61 -4.85 -5.73 -4.56
C PRO A 61 -3.53 -5.15 -4.05
N GLN A 62 -3.16 -5.46 -2.80
CA GLN A 62 -1.92 -5.03 -2.17
C GLN A 62 -1.14 -6.26 -1.67
N PRO A 63 0.21 -6.21 -1.63
CA PRO A 63 1.01 -7.26 -1.02
C PRO A 63 0.53 -7.63 0.40
N THR A 64 0.65 -8.89 0.78
CA THR A 64 0.39 -9.35 2.15
C THR A 64 1.36 -10.48 2.49
N TYR A 65 1.68 -10.65 3.76
CA TYR A 65 2.61 -11.70 4.19
C TYR A 65 1.96 -13.08 4.17
N ALA A 66 2.74 -14.07 3.76
CA ALA A 66 2.30 -15.46 3.73
C ALA A 66 2.29 -16.08 5.14
N GLY A 67 1.40 -17.04 5.31
CA GLY A 67 1.37 -17.97 6.41
C GLY A 67 1.01 -17.41 7.79
N VAL A 68 1.60 -17.99 8.83
CA VAL A 68 1.32 -17.66 10.23
C VAL A 68 2.08 -16.40 10.63
N ASN A 69 1.35 -15.38 11.12
CA ASN A 69 1.90 -14.08 11.51
C ASN A 69 1.83 -13.83 13.02
N GLU A 70 1.07 -14.60 13.79
CA GLU A 70 1.11 -14.58 15.27
C GLU A 70 0.90 -16.00 15.79
N ILE A 71 1.66 -16.40 16.81
CA ILE A 71 1.35 -17.55 17.64
C ILE A 71 1.27 -17.08 19.09
N SER A 72 0.19 -17.44 19.77
CA SER A 72 -0.04 -17.08 21.16
C SER A 72 -0.71 -18.20 21.94
N ARG A 73 -0.67 -18.14 23.27
CA ARG A 73 -1.20 -19.22 24.10
C ARG A 73 -1.79 -18.78 25.43
N THR A 74 -2.62 -19.65 25.99
CA THR A 74 -3.04 -19.64 27.40
C THR A 74 -2.47 -20.88 28.09
N SER A 75 -2.92 -21.18 29.31
CA SER A 75 -2.56 -22.43 29.99
C SER A 75 -3.19 -23.68 29.38
N THR A 76 -4.21 -23.54 28.52
CA THR A 76 -4.99 -24.67 27.98
C THR A 76 -4.97 -24.75 26.45
N ASP A 77 -4.75 -23.63 25.78
CA ASP A 77 -4.95 -23.51 24.33
C ASP A 77 -3.82 -22.73 23.67
N LEU A 78 -3.49 -23.12 22.45
CA LEU A 78 -2.68 -22.37 21.50
C LEU A 78 -3.58 -21.69 20.47
N TYR A 79 -3.17 -20.51 20.03
CA TYR A 79 -3.84 -19.69 19.04
C TYR A 79 -2.85 -19.31 17.94
N ILE A 80 -3.36 -19.22 16.71
CA ILE A 80 -2.63 -18.64 15.60
C ILE A 80 -3.44 -17.49 14.98
N ARG A 81 -2.74 -16.53 14.41
CA ARG A 81 -3.23 -15.69 13.32
C ARG A 81 -2.52 -16.10 12.02
N THR A 82 -3.23 -16.05 10.90
CA THR A 82 -2.66 -16.36 9.59
C THR A 82 -3.40 -15.65 8.46
N SER A 83 -2.68 -15.29 7.40
CA SER A 83 -3.30 -14.80 6.17
C SER A 83 -4.07 -15.90 5.41
N GLY A 84 -3.79 -17.18 5.70
CA GLY A 84 -4.32 -18.33 4.98
C GLY A 84 -3.66 -18.57 3.62
N LEU A 85 -2.61 -17.82 3.29
CA LEU A 85 -1.85 -17.93 2.04
C LEU A 85 -0.52 -18.66 2.27
N ALA A 86 -0.04 -19.37 1.27
CA ALA A 86 1.15 -20.21 1.40
C ALA A 86 2.46 -19.48 1.04
N PHE A 87 3.59 -19.99 1.52
CA PHE A 87 4.94 -19.46 1.20
C PHE A 87 5.48 -19.90 -0.17
N HIS A 88 5.00 -21.03 -0.71
CA HIS A 88 5.31 -21.42 -2.09
C HIS A 88 4.53 -20.55 -3.07
N VAL A 89 5.00 -20.44 -4.31
CA VAL A 89 4.25 -19.70 -5.34
C VAL A 89 2.97 -20.49 -5.65
N MET A 90 1.81 -19.90 -5.34
CA MET A 90 0.52 -20.55 -5.50
C MET A 90 0.01 -20.41 -6.94
N GLY A 91 -0.92 -21.29 -7.31
CA GLY A 91 -1.52 -21.26 -8.64
C GLY A 91 -0.56 -21.71 -9.75
N PRO A 92 -0.97 -21.57 -11.02
CA PRO A 92 -2.26 -21.02 -11.47
C PRO A 92 -3.44 -22.00 -11.27
N TRP A 93 -4.68 -21.49 -11.32
CA TRP A 93 -5.90 -22.31 -11.17
C TRP A 93 -6.83 -22.18 -12.38
N TYR A 94 -7.28 -23.34 -12.88
CA TYR A 94 -8.19 -23.44 -14.02
C TYR A 94 -9.33 -24.40 -13.72
N GLY A 95 -10.49 -24.21 -14.35
CA GLY A 95 -11.57 -25.21 -14.36
C GLY A 95 -11.29 -26.34 -15.36
N GLY A 96 -12.01 -27.47 -15.24
CA GLY A 96 -11.88 -28.61 -16.17
C GLY A 96 -12.21 -28.32 -17.64
N ASN A 97 -12.71 -27.13 -17.96
CA ASN A 97 -12.91 -26.63 -19.33
C ASN A 97 -11.77 -25.70 -19.83
N GLY A 98 -10.71 -25.52 -19.05
CA GLY A 98 -9.58 -24.63 -19.35
C GLY A 98 -9.83 -23.13 -19.11
N SER A 99 -10.97 -22.76 -18.51
CA SER A 99 -11.21 -21.36 -18.11
C SER A 99 -10.55 -21.04 -16.77
N LEU A 100 -10.19 -19.77 -16.55
CA LEU A 100 -9.65 -19.33 -15.26
C LEU A 100 -10.66 -19.63 -14.14
N PHE A 101 -10.15 -20.08 -13.01
CA PHE A 101 -10.98 -20.33 -11.84
C PHE A 101 -11.65 -19.02 -11.37
N PRO A 102 -12.92 -19.00 -10.91
CA PRO A 102 -13.68 -17.75 -10.74
C PRO A 102 -13.11 -16.71 -9.76
N ASN A 103 -12.27 -17.13 -8.82
CA ASN A 103 -11.64 -16.27 -7.82
C ASN A 103 -10.17 -16.67 -7.68
N TYR A 104 -9.31 -15.72 -7.30
CA TYR A 104 -7.99 -16.01 -6.75
C TYR A 104 -8.03 -15.96 -5.22
N PRO A 105 -7.11 -16.65 -4.53
CA PRO A 105 -7.04 -16.56 -3.08
C PRO A 105 -6.66 -15.15 -2.63
N SER A 106 -7.05 -14.80 -1.41
CA SER A 106 -6.77 -13.49 -0.79
C SER A 106 -6.47 -13.69 0.69
N ASN A 107 -5.89 -12.68 1.34
CA ASN A 107 -5.77 -12.65 2.79
C ASN A 107 -7.16 -12.83 3.43
N ILE A 108 -7.29 -13.81 4.31
CA ILE A 108 -8.53 -14.08 5.04
C ILE A 108 -8.48 -13.69 6.52
N ALA A 109 -7.38 -13.11 7.00
CA ALA A 109 -7.21 -12.60 8.36
C ALA A 109 -7.68 -13.61 9.44
N GLN A 110 -7.26 -14.86 9.30
CA GLN A 110 -7.85 -15.98 10.01
C GLN A 110 -7.22 -16.18 11.39
N THR A 111 -8.05 -16.34 12.41
CA THR A 111 -7.64 -16.83 13.74
C THR A 111 -8.06 -18.28 13.95
N ALA A 112 -7.23 -19.08 14.63
CA ALA A 112 -7.60 -20.45 15.02
C ALA A 112 -7.08 -20.82 16.41
N ARG A 113 -7.76 -21.75 17.08
CA ARG A 113 -7.46 -22.28 18.41
C ARG A 113 -7.25 -23.79 18.36
N PHE A 114 -6.26 -24.28 19.12
CA PHE A 114 -5.95 -25.69 19.31
C PHE A 114 -5.76 -26.04 20.79
N PRO A 115 -6.29 -27.17 21.29
CA PRO A 115 -6.09 -27.57 22.68
C PRO A 115 -4.66 -28.10 22.90
N LEU A 116 -4.02 -27.71 24.02
CA LEU A 116 -2.68 -28.20 24.38
C LEU A 116 -2.69 -29.65 24.90
N ALA A 117 -3.85 -30.17 25.30
CA ALA A 117 -4.02 -31.50 25.87
C ALA A 117 -5.14 -32.26 25.14
N PRO A 118 -4.85 -32.87 23.97
CA PRO A 118 -5.85 -33.61 23.21
C PRO A 118 -6.31 -34.88 23.93
N GLU A 119 -7.60 -35.19 23.83
CA GLU A 119 -8.21 -36.40 24.40
C GLU A 119 -8.88 -37.22 23.31
N VAL A 120 -8.81 -38.55 23.42
CA VAL A 120 -9.52 -39.46 22.51
C VAL A 120 -11.03 -39.38 22.78
N ALA A 121 -11.83 -39.10 21.75
CA ALA A 121 -13.28 -39.03 21.90
C ALA A 121 -13.89 -40.42 22.17
N PRO A 122 -14.98 -40.53 22.96
CA PRO A 122 -15.78 -41.74 23.02
C PRO A 122 -16.45 -42.01 21.66
N ALA A 123 -16.86 -43.25 21.42
CA ALA A 123 -17.67 -43.59 20.25
C ALA A 123 -19.16 -43.17 20.48
N PRO A 124 -19.89 -42.72 19.44
CA PRO A 124 -19.41 -42.46 18.08
C PRO A 124 -18.52 -41.21 18.01
N LYS A 125 -17.55 -41.24 17.10
CA LYS A 125 -16.59 -40.15 16.93
C LYS A 125 -17.24 -38.88 16.34
N PRO A 126 -16.78 -37.68 16.71
CA PRO A 126 -17.34 -36.42 16.18
C PRO A 126 -17.15 -36.29 14.68
N LEU A 127 -18.16 -35.79 13.96
CA LEU A 127 -18.09 -35.50 12.53
C LEU A 127 -17.23 -34.26 12.25
N THR A 128 -16.52 -34.27 11.12
CA THR A 128 -15.94 -33.06 10.54
C THR A 128 -17.03 -32.14 9.96
N GLY A 129 -16.81 -30.84 10.04
CA GLY A 129 -17.66 -29.81 9.40
C GLY A 129 -17.26 -29.58 7.94
N LEU A 130 -17.99 -28.69 7.26
CA LEU A 130 -17.51 -28.07 6.02
C LEU A 130 -16.54 -26.93 6.38
N GLY A 131 -15.56 -26.69 5.50
CA GLY A 131 -14.51 -25.69 5.75
C GLY A 131 -13.32 -26.27 6.49
N ALA A 132 -12.58 -25.40 7.19
CA ALA A 132 -11.38 -25.81 7.90
C ALA A 132 -11.69 -26.81 9.03
N ILE A 133 -10.89 -27.86 9.12
CA ILE A 133 -10.89 -28.87 10.19
C ILE A 133 -9.60 -28.82 11.03
N GLY A 134 -8.75 -27.85 10.71
CA GLY A 134 -7.42 -27.64 11.23
C GLY A 134 -6.64 -26.74 10.27
N TYR A 135 -5.37 -26.50 10.59
CA TYR A 135 -4.48 -25.72 9.75
C TYR A 135 -3.15 -26.44 9.59
N PHE A 136 -2.65 -26.38 8.37
CA PHE A 136 -1.27 -26.74 8.08
C PHE A 136 -0.32 -25.77 8.77
N VAL A 137 0.91 -26.21 9.02
CA VAL A 137 1.88 -25.44 9.82
C VAL A 137 2.37 -24.17 9.11
N ASP A 138 2.11 -24.02 7.82
CA ASP A 138 2.26 -22.76 7.08
C ASP A 138 1.02 -21.86 7.13
N GLY A 139 0.00 -22.20 7.91
CA GLY A 139 -1.21 -21.39 8.07
C GLY A 139 -2.29 -21.61 7.01
N VAL A 140 -2.07 -22.50 6.03
CA VAL A 140 -3.10 -22.84 5.04
C VAL A 140 -4.19 -23.71 5.67
N ALA A 141 -5.45 -23.46 5.29
CA ALA A 141 -6.57 -24.23 5.83
C ALA A 141 -6.53 -25.69 5.36
N MET A 142 -6.80 -26.61 6.30
CA MET A 142 -6.99 -28.02 5.99
C MET A 142 -8.48 -28.31 5.89
N PHE A 143 -8.93 -28.79 4.74
CA PHE A 143 -10.30 -29.28 4.55
C PHE A 143 -10.31 -30.80 4.61
N ASP A 144 -11.47 -31.38 4.90
CA ASP A 144 -11.63 -32.83 4.89
C ASP A 144 -11.77 -33.39 3.45
N SER A 145 -12.04 -34.68 3.32
CA SER A 145 -12.10 -35.35 2.02
C SER A 145 -13.32 -35.00 1.15
N ARG A 146 -14.17 -34.02 1.49
CA ARG A 146 -15.42 -33.67 0.78
C ARG A 146 -15.35 -32.33 0.07
N ASP A 147 -15.95 -32.25 -1.13
CA ASP A 147 -16.15 -30.99 -1.90
C ASP A 147 -17.41 -30.20 -1.48
N ALA A 148 -18.03 -30.60 -0.36
CA ALA A 148 -19.30 -30.10 0.17
C ALA A 148 -20.57 -30.41 -0.66
N PHE A 149 -20.50 -31.26 -1.68
CA PHE A 149 -21.63 -31.69 -2.50
C PHE A 149 -21.90 -33.19 -2.40
N SER A 150 -23.12 -33.58 -2.76
CA SER A 150 -23.56 -34.98 -2.78
C SER A 150 -24.54 -35.23 -3.93
N PHE A 151 -24.75 -36.51 -4.24
CA PHE A 151 -25.71 -36.91 -5.26
C PHE A 151 -27.15 -36.54 -4.87
N ILE A 152 -27.95 -36.12 -5.84
CA ILE A 152 -29.39 -35.89 -5.71
C ILE A 152 -30.13 -37.04 -6.40
N SER A 153 -30.69 -37.93 -5.61
CA SER A 153 -31.41 -39.12 -6.08
C SER A 153 -32.65 -38.74 -6.88
N ALA A 154 -33.29 -37.61 -6.55
CA ALA A 154 -34.48 -37.14 -7.26
C ALA A 154 -34.19 -36.67 -8.70
N THR A 155 -33.03 -36.05 -8.95
CA THR A 155 -32.63 -35.53 -10.27
C THR A 155 -31.64 -36.45 -10.99
N GLN A 156 -31.12 -37.47 -10.30
CA GLN A 156 -30.12 -38.40 -10.81
C GLN A 156 -28.83 -37.69 -11.27
N SER A 157 -28.43 -36.66 -10.52
CA SER A 157 -27.24 -35.83 -10.80
C SER A 157 -26.52 -35.44 -9.52
N ASP A 158 -25.22 -35.15 -9.63
CA ASP A 158 -24.51 -34.47 -8.54
C ASP A 158 -25.04 -33.05 -8.35
N ALA A 159 -25.03 -32.59 -7.09
CA ALA A 159 -25.21 -31.19 -6.76
C ALA A 159 -23.95 -30.38 -7.14
N GLY A 160 -24.15 -29.13 -7.55
CA GLY A 160 -23.05 -28.19 -7.84
C GLY A 160 -23.54 -26.82 -8.30
N PRO A 161 -22.69 -25.77 -8.26
CA PRO A 161 -23.00 -24.47 -8.85
C PRO A 161 -22.92 -24.56 -10.39
N PRO A 162 -23.75 -23.83 -11.15
CA PRO A 162 -24.87 -22.95 -10.76
C PRO A 162 -26.23 -23.67 -10.70
N THR A 163 -26.26 -24.99 -10.89
CA THR A 163 -27.46 -25.74 -11.31
C THR A 163 -28.44 -26.05 -10.18
N VAL A 164 -28.01 -26.07 -8.90
CA VAL A 164 -28.93 -26.32 -7.77
C VAL A 164 -28.45 -25.63 -6.47
N PRO A 165 -29.28 -24.83 -5.77
CA PRO A 165 -28.91 -24.25 -4.47
C PRO A 165 -28.83 -25.28 -3.32
N ASN A 166 -29.21 -26.53 -3.57
CA ASN A 166 -29.14 -27.62 -2.58
C ASN A 166 -27.82 -28.39 -2.71
N ARG A 167 -27.14 -28.70 -1.59
CA ARG A 167 -25.85 -29.43 -1.53
C ARG A 167 -25.98 -30.95 -1.73
N GLY A 168 -27.13 -31.40 -2.22
CA GLY A 168 -27.47 -32.81 -2.44
C GLY A 168 -28.18 -33.48 -1.26
N ASP A 169 -28.36 -34.80 -1.33
CA ASP A 169 -29.13 -35.56 -0.34
C ASP A 169 -28.32 -35.95 0.91
N GLY A 170 -27.00 -35.74 0.89
CA GLY A 170 -26.08 -36.11 1.98
C GLY A 170 -25.79 -37.61 2.12
N ILE A 171 -26.28 -38.44 1.17
CA ILE A 171 -26.16 -39.91 1.21
C ILE A 171 -24.94 -40.41 0.43
N TRP A 172 -24.68 -39.87 -0.76
CA TRP A 172 -23.50 -40.20 -1.55
C TRP A 172 -22.70 -38.92 -1.69
N ASN A 173 -21.72 -38.75 -0.81
CA ASN A 173 -20.97 -37.50 -0.63
C ASN A 173 -19.74 -37.53 -1.54
N ARG A 174 -19.57 -36.50 -2.37
CA ARG A 174 -18.50 -36.46 -3.38
C ARG A 174 -17.14 -36.34 -2.70
N ASP A 175 -16.19 -37.10 -3.23
CA ASP A 175 -14.79 -37.10 -2.80
C ASP A 175 -14.04 -35.93 -3.44
N ALA A 176 -13.51 -35.01 -2.65
CA ALA A 176 -12.93 -33.76 -3.14
C ALA A 176 -11.81 -33.98 -4.16
N PHE A 177 -10.83 -34.85 -3.85
CA PHE A 177 -9.71 -35.07 -4.76
C PHE A 177 -10.19 -35.63 -6.10
N VAL A 178 -11.12 -36.60 -6.11
CA VAL A 178 -11.65 -37.17 -7.36
C VAL A 178 -12.48 -36.17 -8.16
N ASN A 179 -13.12 -35.22 -7.48
CA ASN A 179 -14.12 -34.34 -8.08
C ASN A 179 -13.61 -32.93 -8.41
N GLU A 180 -12.51 -32.51 -7.80
CA GLU A 180 -11.98 -31.16 -7.89
C GLU A 180 -10.51 -31.10 -8.31
N SER A 181 -9.82 -32.23 -8.49
CA SER A 181 -8.38 -32.25 -8.84
C SER A 181 -8.02 -31.43 -10.07
N ASP A 182 -8.92 -31.34 -11.05
CA ASP A 182 -8.73 -30.54 -12.25
C ASP A 182 -8.61 -29.03 -11.96
N THR A 183 -8.96 -28.62 -10.74
CA THR A 183 -8.94 -27.23 -10.28
C THR A 183 -7.82 -26.91 -9.31
N PHE A 184 -7.01 -27.91 -8.94
CA PHE A 184 -5.89 -27.72 -8.03
C PHE A 184 -4.69 -27.16 -8.79
N ASP A 185 -3.90 -26.36 -8.09
CA ASP A 185 -2.57 -25.94 -8.55
C ASP A 185 -1.55 -27.10 -8.44
N PRO A 186 -0.31 -26.92 -8.90
CA PRO A 186 0.72 -27.96 -8.82
C PRO A 186 1.03 -28.43 -7.39
N ALA A 187 0.74 -27.63 -6.36
CA ALA A 187 0.93 -28.00 -4.96
C ALA A 187 -0.24 -28.84 -4.40
N LEU A 188 -1.33 -29.02 -5.16
CA LEU A 188 -2.61 -29.65 -4.82
C LEU A 188 -3.53 -28.82 -3.92
N ALA A 189 -3.47 -27.49 -4.02
CA ALA A 189 -4.40 -26.58 -3.37
C ALA A 189 -5.28 -25.82 -4.37
N HIS A 190 -6.41 -25.33 -3.86
CA HIS A 190 -7.26 -24.38 -4.58
C HIS A 190 -8.05 -23.51 -3.59
N GLN A 191 -9.01 -22.74 -4.10
CA GLN A 191 -9.72 -21.71 -3.34
C GLN A 191 -11.23 -21.89 -3.38
N ALA A 192 -11.85 -21.73 -2.20
CA ALA A 192 -13.29 -21.58 -2.07
C ALA A 192 -13.60 -20.12 -1.71
N GLY A 193 -14.07 -19.34 -2.69
CA GLY A 193 -14.04 -17.88 -2.55
C GLY A 193 -12.58 -17.39 -2.53
N GLY A 194 -12.20 -16.64 -1.49
CA GLY A 194 -10.81 -16.23 -1.25
C GLY A 194 -9.98 -17.22 -0.41
N THR A 195 -10.59 -18.26 0.18
CA THR A 195 -9.89 -19.18 1.11
C THR A 195 -9.09 -20.24 0.35
N HIS A 196 -7.77 -20.08 0.33
CA HIS A 196 -6.82 -21.10 -0.14
C HIS A 196 -6.76 -22.29 0.84
N HIS A 197 -6.82 -23.52 0.34
CA HIS A 197 -6.84 -24.71 1.18
C HIS A 197 -6.37 -25.98 0.47
N TYR A 198 -6.01 -26.98 1.28
CA TYR A 198 -5.73 -28.35 0.84
C TYR A 198 -6.80 -29.31 1.34
N HIS A 199 -7.27 -30.20 0.45
CA HIS A 199 -8.03 -31.39 0.82
C HIS A 199 -7.13 -32.59 1.16
N ALA A 200 -5.93 -32.62 0.55
CA ALA A 200 -5.10 -33.81 0.51
C ALA A 200 -3.61 -33.49 0.71
N ASN A 201 -2.72 -34.16 -0.03
CA ASN A 201 -1.26 -34.08 0.10
C ASN A 201 -0.74 -32.67 -0.24
N PRO A 202 -0.20 -31.90 0.74
CA PRO A 202 0.26 -30.53 0.49
C PRO A 202 1.71 -30.53 -0.01
N PHE A 203 1.92 -30.72 -1.32
CA PHE A 203 3.28 -30.88 -1.86
C PHE A 203 4.19 -29.68 -1.60
N GLY A 204 3.67 -28.47 -1.79
CA GLY A 204 4.41 -27.22 -1.55
C GLY A 204 4.95 -27.14 -0.12
N LEU A 205 4.08 -27.38 0.87
CA LEU A 205 4.49 -27.40 2.27
C LEU A 205 5.47 -28.52 2.60
N ARG A 206 5.22 -29.75 2.12
CA ARG A 206 6.12 -30.88 2.35
C ARG A 206 7.52 -30.59 1.84
N HIS A 207 7.64 -29.96 0.67
CA HIS A 207 8.93 -29.51 0.15
C HIS A 207 9.60 -28.47 1.06
N LEU A 208 8.85 -27.44 1.48
CA LEU A 208 9.37 -26.39 2.37
C LEU A 208 9.86 -26.92 3.72
N LEU A 209 9.23 -27.97 4.25
CA LEU A 209 9.64 -28.64 5.49
C LEU A 209 10.74 -29.69 5.30
N GLY A 210 11.27 -29.85 4.08
CA GLY A 210 12.31 -30.84 3.78
C GLY A 210 11.86 -32.30 3.86
N ASP A 211 10.55 -32.57 3.74
CA ASP A 211 10.02 -33.92 3.63
C ASP A 211 10.42 -34.56 2.28
N SER A 212 9.93 -35.77 2.03
CA SER A 212 10.21 -36.59 0.85
C SER A 212 9.62 -36.07 -0.47
N VAL A 213 9.84 -34.80 -0.82
CA VAL A 213 9.33 -34.13 -2.03
C VAL A 213 10.42 -33.26 -2.67
N ASN A 214 10.66 -33.48 -3.96
CA ASN A 214 11.48 -32.60 -4.79
C ASN A 214 10.61 -31.56 -5.50
N TYR A 215 11.11 -30.33 -5.62
CA TYR A 215 10.51 -29.25 -6.40
C TYR A 215 11.41 -28.90 -7.59
N ASP A 216 10.81 -28.79 -8.77
CA ASP A 216 11.46 -28.27 -9.98
C ASP A 216 10.89 -26.89 -10.32
N ALA A 217 11.65 -25.84 -10.01
CA ALA A 217 11.26 -24.46 -10.26
C ALA A 217 11.07 -24.13 -11.75
N SER A 218 11.69 -24.90 -12.67
CA SER A 218 11.57 -24.63 -14.12
C SER A 218 10.23 -25.07 -14.71
N SER A 219 9.60 -26.05 -14.07
CA SER A 219 8.32 -26.64 -14.49
C SER A 219 7.22 -26.44 -13.44
N ASN A 220 7.53 -25.72 -12.35
CA ASN A 220 6.70 -25.53 -11.17
C ASN A 220 6.02 -26.84 -10.70
N SER A 221 6.79 -27.93 -10.64
CA SER A 221 6.26 -29.26 -10.39
C SER A 221 6.88 -29.93 -9.16
N TYR A 222 6.09 -30.81 -8.53
CA TYR A 222 6.49 -31.56 -7.35
C TYR A 222 6.50 -33.05 -7.65
N THR A 223 7.53 -33.75 -7.16
CA THR A 223 7.66 -35.20 -7.31
C THR A 223 7.97 -35.86 -5.98
N GLU A 224 7.28 -36.95 -5.68
CA GLU A 224 7.55 -37.77 -4.50
C GLU A 224 8.95 -38.37 -4.57
N ALA A 225 9.75 -38.14 -3.52
CA ALA A 225 11.16 -38.54 -3.44
C ALA A 225 11.50 -39.00 -2.01
N PRO A 226 11.22 -40.27 -1.65
CA PRO A 226 11.51 -40.81 -0.32
C PRO A 226 12.96 -40.59 0.10
N ASN A 227 13.18 -39.85 1.18
CA ASN A 227 14.51 -39.50 1.68
C ASN A 227 14.99 -40.38 2.85
N GLY A 228 14.14 -41.31 3.32
CA GLY A 228 14.43 -42.21 4.43
C GLY A 228 14.24 -41.61 5.82
N GLN A 229 13.71 -40.39 5.92
CA GLN A 229 13.42 -39.70 7.18
C GLN A 229 11.94 -39.78 7.53
N HIS A 230 11.62 -39.76 8.84
CA HIS A 230 10.25 -39.64 9.31
C HIS A 230 9.69 -38.29 8.83
N SER A 231 8.47 -38.27 8.31
CA SER A 231 7.87 -37.02 7.88
C SER A 231 7.72 -36.05 9.06
N PRO A 232 7.79 -34.73 8.83
CA PRO A 232 7.54 -33.74 9.86
C PRO A 232 6.03 -33.63 10.16
N ILE A 233 5.68 -32.92 11.24
CA ILE A 233 4.31 -32.46 11.48
C ILE A 233 3.94 -31.48 10.36
N LEU A 234 2.88 -31.78 9.62
CA LEU A 234 2.34 -30.95 8.55
C LEU A 234 1.20 -30.07 9.02
N ALA A 235 0.38 -30.53 9.97
CA ALA A 235 -0.80 -29.79 10.42
C ALA A 235 -1.22 -30.15 11.85
N TRP A 236 -2.08 -29.32 12.40
CA TRP A 236 -2.84 -29.61 13.62
C TRP A 236 -4.33 -29.62 13.31
N THR A 237 -5.02 -30.66 13.76
CA THR A 237 -6.48 -30.78 13.65
C THR A 237 -7.16 -30.13 14.86
N PHE A 238 -8.43 -29.74 14.73
CA PHE A 238 -9.17 -29.14 15.85
C PHE A 238 -9.47 -30.09 17.02
N ASP A 239 -9.19 -31.38 16.91
CA ASP A 239 -9.21 -32.28 18.07
C ASP A 239 -7.87 -32.31 18.83
N GLY A 240 -6.87 -31.57 18.33
CA GLY A 240 -5.56 -31.35 18.93
C GLY A 240 -4.51 -32.40 18.60
N PHE A 241 -4.80 -33.40 17.76
CA PHE A 241 -3.79 -34.38 17.34
C PHE A 241 -3.01 -33.91 16.09
N PRO A 242 -1.70 -34.22 16.02
CA PRO A 242 -0.86 -33.83 14.90
C PRO A 242 -1.17 -34.68 13.65
N LEU A 243 -1.04 -34.05 12.48
CA LEU A 243 -0.97 -34.70 11.19
C LEU A 243 0.47 -34.70 10.71
N TYR A 244 0.98 -35.88 10.39
CA TYR A 244 2.28 -36.08 9.77
C TYR A 244 2.16 -36.28 8.26
N GLY A 245 3.27 -36.06 7.55
CA GLY A 245 3.41 -36.53 6.18
C GLY A 245 3.35 -38.06 6.07
N PRO A 246 3.51 -38.62 4.86
CA PRO A 246 3.16 -40.01 4.60
C PRO A 246 4.15 -41.05 5.13
N TYR A 247 5.29 -40.65 5.69
CA TYR A 247 6.33 -41.57 6.18
C TYR A 247 6.43 -41.56 7.70
N GLY A 248 6.44 -42.77 8.27
CA GLY A 248 6.64 -42.96 9.70
C GLY A 248 7.49 -44.20 9.99
N TYR A 249 7.82 -44.41 11.27
CA TYR A 249 8.56 -45.59 11.70
C TYR A 249 7.82 -46.88 11.33
N SER A 250 8.60 -47.86 10.87
CA SER A 250 8.11 -49.16 10.38
C SER A 250 7.55 -50.01 11.52
N ASP A 251 8.19 -49.98 12.68
CA ASP A 251 7.61 -50.37 13.96
C ASP A 251 7.12 -49.09 14.67
N PRO A 252 5.80 -48.97 14.95
CA PRO A 252 5.24 -47.77 15.55
C PRO A 252 5.77 -47.46 16.95
N MET A 253 6.43 -48.41 17.63
CA MET A 253 6.93 -48.24 19.00
C MET A 253 8.45 -48.17 19.10
N ASP A 254 9.17 -48.17 17.97
CA ASP A 254 10.63 -48.18 17.92
C ASP A 254 11.15 -47.07 16.99
N PRO A 255 11.73 -45.98 17.53
CA PRO A 255 12.27 -44.89 16.72
C PRO A 255 13.59 -45.24 16.02
N GLU A 256 14.22 -46.37 16.39
CA GLU A 256 15.40 -46.91 15.69
C GLU A 256 15.01 -47.81 14.51
N SER A 257 13.72 -48.12 14.34
CA SER A 257 13.24 -48.89 13.20
C SER A 257 13.37 -48.10 11.89
N GLY A 258 13.39 -48.81 10.76
CA GLY A 258 13.41 -48.15 9.45
C GLY A 258 12.18 -47.29 9.22
N VAL A 259 12.27 -46.27 8.36
CA VAL A 259 11.14 -45.44 7.97
C VAL A 259 10.50 -45.97 6.69
N ARG A 260 9.17 -45.95 6.62
CA ARG A 260 8.41 -46.37 5.43
C ARG A 260 7.11 -45.58 5.28
N ARG A 261 6.52 -45.65 4.08
CA ARG A 261 5.21 -45.06 3.81
C ARG A 261 4.11 -45.76 4.61
N MET A 262 3.19 -44.99 5.17
CA MET A 262 2.01 -45.48 5.87
C MET A 262 0.92 -45.94 4.89
N SER A 263 0.32 -47.10 5.15
CA SER A 263 -0.76 -47.65 4.35
C SER A 263 -2.13 -47.27 4.94
N SER A 264 -2.96 -46.64 4.11
CA SER A 264 -4.38 -46.36 4.43
C SER A 264 -5.15 -47.63 4.80
N GLY A 265 -6.06 -47.48 5.77
CA GLY A 265 -7.03 -48.49 6.17
C GLY A 265 -8.20 -48.66 5.20
N TYR A 266 -8.27 -47.89 4.12
CA TYR A 266 -9.37 -47.94 3.16
C TYR A 266 -9.01 -48.61 1.84
N GLN A 267 -10.02 -49.19 1.19
CA GLN A 267 -9.96 -49.65 -0.19
C GLN A 267 -11.29 -49.40 -0.90
N LYS A 268 -11.27 -49.33 -2.24
CA LYS A 268 -12.51 -49.22 -3.03
C LYS A 268 -13.35 -50.50 -2.91
N ARG A 269 -14.67 -50.36 -2.97
CA ARG A 269 -15.66 -51.46 -2.99
C ARG A 269 -15.78 -52.04 -4.40
N ASP A 270 -14.73 -52.76 -4.82
CA ASP A 270 -14.59 -53.37 -6.15
C ASP A 270 -14.79 -54.89 -6.17
N GLY A 271 -15.06 -55.50 -5.00
CA GLY A 271 -15.17 -56.96 -4.85
C GLY A 271 -13.91 -57.64 -4.34
N SER A 272 -12.76 -56.95 -4.34
CA SER A 272 -11.53 -57.47 -3.76
C SER A 272 -11.64 -57.56 -2.23
N ASN A 273 -10.89 -58.50 -1.65
CA ASN A 273 -10.82 -58.73 -0.20
C ASN A 273 -12.18 -58.89 0.50
N GLY A 274 -13.22 -59.33 -0.23
CA GLY A 274 -14.57 -59.50 0.33
C GLY A 274 -15.40 -58.22 0.43
N SER A 275 -14.93 -57.09 -0.12
CA SER A 275 -15.74 -55.88 -0.25
C SER A 275 -16.95 -56.10 -1.17
N THR A 276 -18.02 -55.30 -1.02
CA THR A 276 -19.12 -55.29 -1.99
C THR A 276 -18.58 -54.87 -3.36
N ASN A 277 -18.97 -55.53 -4.45
CA ASN A 277 -18.59 -55.10 -5.80
C ASN A 277 -19.63 -54.13 -6.37
N LEU A 278 -19.42 -52.82 -6.16
CA LEU A 278 -20.36 -51.78 -6.59
C LEU A 278 -20.53 -51.67 -8.11
N ILE A 279 -19.56 -52.16 -8.90
CA ILE A 279 -19.69 -52.23 -10.36
C ILE A 279 -20.82 -53.21 -10.73
N SER A 280 -20.95 -54.30 -9.99
CA SER A 280 -21.96 -55.33 -10.23
C SER A 280 -23.29 -55.09 -9.49
N THR A 281 -23.24 -54.56 -8.27
CA THR A 281 -24.42 -54.43 -7.40
C THR A 281 -25.07 -53.05 -7.45
N GLY A 282 -24.38 -52.06 -8.02
CA GLY A 282 -24.75 -50.65 -7.91
C GLY A 282 -24.60 -50.09 -6.50
N ARG A 283 -24.83 -48.78 -6.37
CA ARG A 283 -24.76 -47.99 -5.13
C ARG A 283 -26.06 -48.11 -4.31
N THR A 284 -26.31 -49.31 -3.78
CA THR A 284 -27.57 -49.70 -3.10
C THR A 284 -27.39 -50.00 -1.60
N SER A 285 -26.16 -49.95 -1.10
CA SER A 285 -25.83 -50.20 0.31
C SER A 285 -24.67 -49.32 0.77
N LEU A 286 -24.66 -48.96 2.05
CA LEU A 286 -23.56 -48.22 2.67
C LEU A 286 -22.51 -49.18 3.25
N PRO A 287 -21.23 -48.78 3.33
CA PRO A 287 -20.19 -49.56 4.00
C PRO A 287 -20.39 -49.55 5.52
N GLU A 288 -19.86 -50.58 6.20
CA GLU A 288 -20.10 -50.80 7.65
C GLU A 288 -19.62 -49.63 8.51
N TRP A 289 -18.42 -49.09 8.24
CA TRP A 289 -17.87 -47.93 8.95
C TRP A 289 -18.81 -46.71 8.96
N ILE A 290 -19.60 -46.46 7.90
CA ILE A 290 -20.60 -45.38 7.89
C ILE A 290 -21.73 -45.72 8.86
N THR A 291 -22.31 -46.92 8.77
CA THR A 291 -23.44 -47.29 9.64
C THR A 291 -23.05 -47.38 11.12
N ARG A 292 -21.78 -47.70 11.41
CA ARG A 292 -21.21 -47.72 12.76
C ARG A 292 -21.06 -46.32 13.35
N ASN A 293 -20.59 -45.35 12.56
CA ASN A 293 -20.32 -43.99 13.06
C ASN A 293 -21.52 -43.03 12.90
N GLU A 294 -22.45 -43.30 11.98
CA GLU A 294 -23.69 -42.55 11.77
C GLU A 294 -24.91 -43.50 11.80
N PRO A 295 -25.36 -43.97 12.99
CA PRO A 295 -26.45 -44.96 13.10
C PRO A 295 -27.80 -44.51 12.52
N SER A 296 -27.97 -43.21 12.27
CA SER A 296 -29.13 -42.63 11.58
C SER A 296 -29.18 -42.98 10.08
N ARG A 297 -28.06 -43.40 9.50
CA ARG A 297 -27.96 -43.82 8.09
C ARG A 297 -28.27 -45.32 7.98
N THR A 298 -29.51 -45.64 7.68
CA THR A 298 -30.01 -47.02 7.60
C THR A 298 -29.44 -47.79 6.41
N ASN A 299 -29.13 -49.08 6.60
CA ASN A 299 -28.65 -50.00 5.56
C ASN A 299 -29.44 -51.33 5.67
N PRO A 300 -30.02 -51.91 4.59
CA PRO A 300 -29.96 -51.48 3.18
C PRO A 300 -30.67 -50.14 2.93
N LEU A 301 -30.28 -49.45 1.85
CA LEU A 301 -30.86 -48.17 1.45
C LEU A 301 -32.27 -48.36 0.86
N ALA A 302 -33.14 -47.36 1.03
CA ALA A 302 -34.39 -47.30 0.28
C ALA A 302 -34.11 -46.90 -1.19
N THR A 303 -35.00 -47.27 -2.12
CA THR A 303 -34.81 -46.99 -3.56
C THR A 303 -34.55 -45.51 -3.88
N GLY A 304 -35.17 -44.59 -3.13
CA GLY A 304 -34.97 -43.15 -3.27
C GLY A 304 -33.64 -42.61 -2.68
N GLN A 305 -32.79 -43.49 -2.16
CA GLN A 305 -31.49 -43.18 -1.57
C GLN A 305 -30.33 -43.86 -2.33
N HIS A 306 -30.64 -44.56 -3.42
CA HIS A 306 -29.63 -45.21 -4.25
C HIS A 306 -28.78 -44.16 -4.99
N GLY A 307 -27.47 -44.38 -5.01
CA GLY A 307 -26.55 -43.59 -5.81
C GLY A 307 -26.55 -44.03 -7.28
N PRO A 308 -25.86 -43.31 -8.16
CA PRO A 308 -25.78 -43.66 -9.57
C PRO A 308 -24.97 -44.96 -9.76
N ASN A 309 -25.19 -45.65 -10.87
CA ASN A 309 -24.34 -46.79 -11.25
C ASN A 309 -22.91 -46.34 -11.55
N VAL A 310 -21.93 -47.21 -11.26
CA VAL A 310 -20.53 -46.95 -11.61
C VAL A 310 -20.38 -46.87 -13.13
N ASN A 311 -19.88 -45.75 -13.63
CA ASN A 311 -19.64 -45.49 -15.06
C ASN A 311 -18.56 -44.40 -15.24
N PRO A 312 -18.17 -44.02 -16.47
CA PRO A 312 -17.13 -43.01 -16.68
C PRO A 312 -17.40 -41.62 -16.09
N THR A 313 -18.67 -41.25 -15.86
CA THR A 313 -19.06 -40.00 -15.17
C THR A 313 -19.01 -40.16 -13.66
N TYR A 314 -19.60 -41.24 -13.13
CA TYR A 314 -19.64 -41.53 -11.69
C TYR A 314 -18.74 -42.72 -11.38
N THR A 315 -17.43 -42.51 -11.48
CA THR A 315 -16.41 -43.57 -11.38
C THR A 315 -16.39 -44.21 -9.98
N LEU A 316 -15.75 -45.37 -9.83
CA LEU A 316 -15.61 -45.97 -8.50
C LEU A 316 -14.62 -45.17 -7.65
N GLY A 317 -15.07 -44.69 -6.49
CA GLY A 317 -14.34 -43.76 -5.63
C GLY A 317 -14.81 -42.31 -5.79
N HIS A 318 -15.80 -42.05 -6.65
CA HIS A 318 -16.43 -40.74 -6.82
C HIS A 318 -17.09 -40.23 -5.53
N TYR A 319 -17.55 -41.16 -4.69
CA TYR A 319 -18.15 -40.85 -3.40
C TYR A 319 -17.37 -41.51 -2.25
N LEU A 320 -17.36 -40.88 -1.08
CA LEU A 320 -16.76 -41.42 0.15
C LEU A 320 -17.31 -42.83 0.48
N GLU A 321 -18.61 -43.04 0.26
CA GLU A 321 -19.31 -44.30 0.51
C GLU A 321 -18.91 -45.44 -0.44
N ASP A 322 -18.12 -45.16 -1.48
CA ASP A 322 -17.52 -46.18 -2.35
C ASP A 322 -16.33 -46.89 -1.69
N TYR A 323 -15.82 -46.40 -0.55
CA TYR A 323 -14.70 -46.99 0.17
C TYR A 323 -15.17 -47.89 1.32
N ALA A 324 -14.54 -49.04 1.47
CA ALA A 324 -14.67 -49.93 2.62
C ALA A 324 -13.44 -49.79 3.53
N TYR A 325 -13.66 -49.87 4.83
CA TYR A 325 -12.57 -50.00 5.81
C TYR A 325 -12.10 -51.45 5.82
N LYS A 326 -10.80 -51.67 5.62
CA LYS A 326 -10.16 -52.99 5.52
C LYS A 326 -10.38 -53.86 6.76
N GLY A 327 -10.47 -53.24 7.95
CA GLY A 327 -10.79 -53.96 9.18
C GLY A 327 -12.17 -54.62 9.18
N ASP A 328 -13.17 -53.99 8.53
CA ASP A 328 -14.51 -54.56 8.37
C ASP A 328 -14.49 -55.76 7.40
N LEU A 329 -13.45 -55.87 6.57
CA LEU A 329 -13.23 -56.97 5.62
C LEU A 329 -12.42 -58.13 6.22
N GLY A 330 -12.09 -58.07 7.51
CA GLY A 330 -11.30 -59.09 8.22
C GLY A 330 -9.78 -58.98 8.01
N MET A 331 -9.29 -57.87 7.44
CA MET A 331 -7.86 -57.59 7.36
C MET A 331 -7.33 -57.08 8.72
N THR A 332 -6.06 -57.34 9.01
CA THR A 332 -5.46 -57.09 10.33
C THR A 332 -4.76 -55.73 10.38
N HIS A 333 -5.22 -54.83 11.26
CA HIS A 333 -4.58 -53.54 11.53
C HIS A 333 -3.17 -53.74 12.12
N GLY A 334 -2.18 -53.00 11.61
CA GLY A 334 -0.77 -53.12 11.96
C GLY A 334 -0.01 -54.20 11.16
N VAL A 335 -0.71 -54.98 10.33
CA VAL A 335 -0.12 -56.01 9.45
C VAL A 335 -0.43 -55.72 7.99
N ASP A 336 -1.73 -55.66 7.65
CA ASP A 336 -2.18 -55.45 6.27
C ASP A 336 -2.33 -53.96 5.90
N PHE A 337 -2.46 -53.11 6.91
CA PHE A 337 -2.56 -51.65 6.80
C PHE A 337 -2.19 -50.99 8.14
N ASP A 338 -1.82 -49.71 8.12
CA ASP A 338 -1.22 -49.04 9.28
C ASP A 338 -2.17 -48.11 10.03
N LEU A 339 -3.10 -47.49 9.30
CA LEU A 339 -3.98 -46.45 9.82
C LEU A 339 -5.38 -47.00 10.05
N ASN A 340 -5.97 -46.69 11.21
CA ASN A 340 -7.31 -47.17 11.54
C ASN A 340 -8.39 -46.43 10.73
N GLU A 341 -9.68 -46.69 11.01
CA GLU A 341 -10.81 -46.08 10.29
C GLU A 341 -10.82 -44.54 10.39
N TYR A 342 -10.16 -43.95 11.38
CA TYR A 342 -10.10 -42.49 11.55
C TYR A 342 -8.85 -41.87 10.92
N ASN A 343 -8.04 -42.68 10.24
CA ASN A 343 -6.75 -42.31 9.67
C ASN A 343 -5.64 -42.04 10.70
N VAL A 344 -5.71 -42.66 11.89
CA VAL A 344 -4.68 -42.51 12.93
C VAL A 344 -3.95 -43.81 13.27
N ARG A 345 -2.75 -43.64 13.85
CA ARG A 345 -1.95 -44.69 14.49
C ARG A 345 -1.34 -44.16 15.78
N TYR A 346 -1.34 -44.96 16.84
CA TYR A 346 -0.55 -44.66 18.04
C TYR A 346 0.90 -45.06 17.75
N CYS A 347 1.82 -44.10 17.83
CA CYS A 347 3.23 -44.35 17.55
C CYS A 347 4.14 -43.33 18.24
N VAL A 348 5.40 -43.72 18.45
CA VAL A 348 6.48 -42.79 18.74
C VAL A 348 6.81 -41.99 17.49
N THR A 349 7.17 -40.73 17.67
CA THR A 349 7.60 -39.82 16.59
C THR A 349 8.82 -39.02 17.08
N PRO A 350 9.55 -38.31 16.20
CA PRO A 350 10.66 -37.45 16.63
C PRO A 350 10.28 -36.45 17.73
N GLU A 351 9.08 -35.87 17.65
CA GLU A 351 8.57 -34.88 18.61
C GLU A 351 7.87 -35.52 19.81
N PHE A 352 7.35 -36.74 19.67
CA PHE A 352 6.67 -37.50 20.72
C PHE A 352 7.38 -38.83 20.99
N PRO A 353 8.56 -38.84 21.64
CA PRO A 353 9.30 -40.07 21.92
C PRO A 353 8.57 -41.00 22.91
N GLY A 354 7.61 -40.47 23.68
CA GLY A 354 6.73 -41.25 24.56
C GLY A 354 5.49 -41.84 23.87
N GLY A 355 5.28 -41.54 22.59
CA GLY A 355 4.12 -41.98 21.81
C GLY A 355 2.95 -41.02 21.84
N THR A 356 2.31 -40.82 20.70
CA THR A 356 1.07 -40.05 20.53
C THR A 356 0.14 -40.72 19.52
N TRP A 357 -1.14 -40.35 19.53
CA TRP A 357 -2.00 -40.61 18.38
C TRP A 357 -1.72 -39.58 17.30
N ALA A 358 -1.44 -40.05 16.09
CA ALA A 358 -1.06 -39.21 14.97
C ALA A 358 -1.88 -39.57 13.74
N TYR A 359 -2.36 -38.54 13.03
CA TYR A 359 -2.85 -38.66 11.66
C TYR A 359 -1.67 -38.73 10.69
N PHE A 360 -1.88 -39.33 9.53
CA PHE A 360 -0.88 -39.38 8.46
C PHE A 360 -1.52 -39.07 7.10
N SER A 361 -0.87 -38.21 6.33
CA SER A 361 -1.23 -38.00 4.92
C SER A 361 -1.05 -39.31 4.15
N CYS A 362 -2.08 -39.72 3.40
CA CYS A 362 -2.10 -40.97 2.67
C CYS A 362 -1.81 -40.75 1.18
N ILE A 363 -0.76 -41.39 0.68
CA ILE A 363 -0.37 -41.34 -0.73
C ILE A 363 -0.04 -42.73 -1.31
N ALA A 364 -0.08 -42.83 -2.63
CA ALA A 364 0.49 -43.91 -3.41
C ALA A 364 2.02 -43.73 -3.55
N ALA A 365 2.68 -44.66 -4.25
CA ALA A 365 4.13 -44.63 -4.38
C ALA A 365 4.69 -43.47 -5.21
N ASP A 366 3.85 -42.88 -6.06
CA ASP A 366 4.16 -41.73 -6.90
C ASP A 366 3.73 -40.39 -6.28
N GLY A 367 3.22 -40.39 -5.04
CA GLY A 367 2.71 -39.19 -4.39
C GLY A 367 1.22 -38.92 -4.63
N THR A 368 0.54 -39.72 -5.46
CA THR A 368 -0.91 -39.55 -5.68
C THR A 368 -1.68 -39.70 -4.38
N PRO A 369 -2.54 -38.75 -3.99
CA PRO A 369 -3.37 -38.89 -2.80
C PRO A 369 -4.23 -40.16 -2.76
N VAL A 370 -4.32 -40.78 -1.59
CA VAL A 370 -5.11 -41.99 -1.33
C VAL A 370 -6.11 -41.70 -0.21
N PHE A 371 -7.38 -42.04 -0.43
CA PHE A 371 -8.43 -41.85 0.57
C PHE A 371 -8.05 -42.48 1.94
N PRO A 372 -8.21 -41.76 3.06
CA PRO A 372 -8.98 -40.53 3.24
C PRO A 372 -8.12 -39.26 3.22
N TYR A 373 -6.94 -39.32 2.61
CA TYR A 373 -5.98 -38.21 2.53
C TYR A 373 -5.39 -37.85 3.89
N ASN A 374 -5.92 -36.83 4.56
CA ASN A 374 -5.39 -36.32 5.83
C ASN A 374 -6.16 -36.89 7.04
N ILE A 375 -7.49 -36.95 6.96
CA ILE A 375 -8.37 -37.47 8.01
C ILE A 375 -9.61 -38.11 7.41
N SER A 376 -10.21 -39.06 8.13
CA SER A 376 -11.56 -39.55 7.80
C SER A 376 -12.63 -38.46 7.94
N ARG A 377 -13.89 -38.81 7.66
CA ARG A 377 -15.07 -37.95 7.94
C ARG A 377 -15.28 -37.65 9.45
N TYR A 378 -14.50 -38.28 10.33
CA TYR A 378 -14.62 -38.11 11.77
C TYR A 378 -13.28 -37.75 12.40
N TYR A 379 -13.34 -36.86 13.39
CA TYR A 379 -12.26 -36.62 14.33
C TYR A 379 -12.04 -37.84 15.22
N PHE A 380 -10.79 -38.20 15.46
CA PHE A 380 -10.42 -39.24 16.42
C PHE A 380 -10.53 -38.73 17.86
N GLY A 381 -10.18 -37.47 18.09
CA GLY A 381 -10.22 -36.81 19.40
C GLY A 381 -11.51 -36.07 19.68
N THR A 382 -11.59 -35.54 20.90
CA THR A 382 -12.63 -34.59 21.30
C THR A 382 -12.33 -33.23 20.67
N VAL A 383 -13.25 -32.72 19.86
CA VAL A 383 -13.08 -31.43 19.19
C VAL A 383 -13.17 -30.29 20.22
N GLN A 384 -12.06 -29.61 20.43
CA GLN A 384 -11.96 -28.43 21.31
C GLN A 384 -11.39 -27.22 20.57
N GLY A 385 -10.71 -27.40 19.44
CA GLY A 385 -10.25 -26.34 18.55
C GLY A 385 -11.38 -25.75 17.71
N ALA A 386 -11.10 -24.60 17.09
CA ALA A 386 -12.00 -23.89 16.19
C ALA A 386 -11.24 -22.83 15.40
N ASN A 387 -11.78 -22.39 14.27
CA ASN A 387 -11.37 -21.15 13.59
C ASN A 387 -12.33 -19.99 13.90
N ASN A 388 -12.00 -18.79 13.44
CA ASN A 388 -12.73 -17.55 13.67
C ASN A 388 -12.95 -17.26 15.15
N VAL A 389 -11.89 -17.51 15.93
CA VAL A 389 -11.90 -17.35 17.38
C VAL A 389 -11.42 -15.95 17.76
N ASN A 390 -12.03 -15.38 18.80
CA ASN A 390 -11.48 -14.17 19.42
C ASN A 390 -10.26 -14.55 20.25
N LEU A 391 -9.18 -13.78 20.11
CA LEU A 391 -7.98 -13.96 20.91
C LEU A 391 -8.22 -13.52 22.36
N PRO A 392 -7.90 -14.35 23.37
CA PRO A 392 -8.12 -13.99 24.77
C PRO A 392 -7.24 -12.81 25.22
N ALA A 393 -7.80 -11.95 26.06
CA ALA A 393 -7.01 -10.95 26.78
C ALA A 393 -6.05 -11.63 27.77
N GLY A 394 -4.80 -11.17 27.84
CA GLY A 394 -3.76 -11.75 28.71
C GLY A 394 -3.15 -13.06 28.21
N ARG A 395 -3.40 -13.46 26.95
CA ARG A 395 -2.63 -14.52 26.28
C ARG A 395 -1.14 -14.14 26.24
N SER A 396 -0.26 -15.14 26.29
CA SER A 396 1.16 -14.93 26.03
C SER A 396 1.41 -15.08 24.54
N VAL A 397 1.85 -14.00 23.88
CA VAL A 397 2.36 -14.06 22.51
C VAL A 397 3.73 -14.73 22.56
N ILE A 398 3.94 -15.72 21.70
CA ILE A 398 5.19 -16.51 21.63
C ILE A 398 5.93 -16.30 20.31
N PHE A 399 5.25 -15.78 19.28
CA PHE A 399 5.82 -15.47 17.99
C PHE A 399 4.98 -14.39 17.30
N GLU A 400 5.67 -13.45 16.65
CA GLU A 400 5.11 -12.43 15.76
C GLU A 400 5.93 -12.41 14.47
N GLY A 401 5.24 -12.24 13.34
CA GLY A 401 5.82 -12.29 12.00
C GLY A 401 5.10 -11.36 11.03
N GLY A 402 5.45 -11.42 9.75
CA GLY A 402 5.00 -10.44 8.77
C GLY A 402 5.61 -9.06 9.06
N PRO A 403 4.80 -8.00 9.25
CA PRO A 403 5.31 -6.65 9.53
C PRO A 403 6.02 -6.56 10.89
N GLU A 404 5.64 -7.42 11.84
CA GLU A 404 6.21 -7.50 13.20
C GLU A 404 7.41 -8.47 13.29
N THR A 405 7.99 -8.83 12.15
CA THR A 405 9.16 -9.74 12.14
C THR A 405 10.34 -9.08 12.85
N ASP A 406 10.70 -9.63 14.01
CA ASP A 406 11.86 -9.18 14.78
C ASP A 406 13.13 -9.15 13.93
N LEU A 407 13.90 -8.07 14.06
CA LEU A 407 15.21 -7.95 13.46
C LEU A 407 16.22 -8.82 14.24
N ALA A 408 16.43 -10.04 13.76
CA ALA A 408 17.30 -11.02 14.41
C ALA A 408 18.43 -11.47 13.47
N LEU A 409 19.65 -11.49 14.00
CA LEU A 409 20.81 -12.02 13.28
C LEU A 409 20.63 -13.53 13.04
N GLN A 410 20.63 -13.93 11.78
CA GLN A 410 20.48 -15.32 11.32
C GLN A 410 21.84 -15.96 11.04
N ASP A 411 22.78 -15.19 10.48
CA ASP A 411 24.12 -15.70 10.16
C ASP A 411 25.18 -14.59 10.22
N LEU A 412 26.42 -15.00 10.48
CA LEU A 412 27.60 -14.15 10.56
C LEU A 412 28.81 -14.89 9.98
N GLU A 413 29.15 -14.57 8.73
CA GLU A 413 30.33 -15.11 8.07
C GLU A 413 31.51 -14.16 8.19
N VAL A 414 32.72 -14.70 8.36
CA VAL A 414 33.97 -13.94 8.36
C VAL A 414 34.89 -14.50 7.29
N ASP A 415 35.28 -13.65 6.33
CA ASP A 415 36.25 -14.03 5.31
C ASP A 415 37.62 -14.28 5.98
N PRO A 416 38.20 -15.49 5.86
CA PRO A 416 39.43 -15.84 6.55
C PRO A 416 40.68 -15.23 5.92
N GLY A 417 40.60 -14.70 4.70
CA GLY A 417 41.70 -14.11 3.94
C GLY A 417 41.87 -12.62 4.19
N ASN A 418 40.78 -11.87 4.33
CA ASN A 418 40.82 -10.42 4.52
C ASN A 418 40.14 -9.92 5.83
N GLY A 419 39.35 -10.77 6.50
CA GLY A 419 38.66 -10.44 7.75
C GLY A 419 37.35 -9.66 7.57
N ASP A 420 36.83 -9.54 6.34
CA ASP A 420 35.53 -8.93 6.06
C ASP A 420 34.40 -9.76 6.69
N ILE A 421 33.31 -9.09 7.06
CA ILE A 421 32.17 -9.73 7.71
C ILE A 421 30.94 -9.65 6.82
N THR A 422 30.19 -10.75 6.71
CA THR A 422 28.87 -10.78 6.08
C THR A 422 27.82 -11.09 7.14
N LEU A 423 26.87 -10.19 7.33
CA LEU A 423 25.75 -10.35 8.27
C LEU A 423 24.50 -10.74 7.49
N THR A 424 23.75 -11.73 7.96
CA THR A 424 22.41 -12.05 7.46
C THR A 424 21.42 -11.93 8.61
N TRP A 425 20.30 -11.24 8.41
CA TRP A 425 19.24 -11.08 9.44
C TRP A 425 17.84 -11.31 8.87
N SER A 426 16.86 -11.53 9.75
CA SER A 426 15.43 -11.62 9.42
C SER A 426 14.83 -10.26 9.11
N THR A 427 13.97 -10.20 8.10
CA THR A 427 13.34 -8.96 7.64
C THR A 427 11.88 -9.18 7.28
N ALA A 428 11.04 -8.19 7.53
CA ALA A 428 9.80 -7.99 6.78
C ALA A 428 10.14 -7.51 5.35
N GLU A 429 9.78 -8.29 4.33
CA GLU A 429 9.82 -7.92 2.92
C GLU A 429 9.04 -6.61 2.72
N GLY A 430 9.58 -5.70 1.90
CA GLY A 430 9.06 -4.35 1.76
C GLY A 430 9.60 -3.34 2.79
N GLY A 431 10.21 -3.83 3.88
CA GLY A 431 10.87 -3.01 4.89
C GLY A 431 12.24 -2.49 4.45
N GLN A 432 12.58 -1.27 4.86
CA GLN A 432 13.88 -0.66 4.68
C GLN A 432 14.61 -0.60 6.01
N TYR A 433 15.84 -1.10 6.04
CA TYR A 433 16.61 -1.22 7.27
C TYR A 433 17.91 -0.43 7.18
N THR A 434 18.17 0.43 8.16
CA THR A 434 19.48 1.06 8.35
C THR A 434 20.29 0.23 9.32
N ILE A 435 21.49 -0.14 8.88
CA ILE A 435 22.42 -0.95 9.66
C ILE A 435 23.62 -0.10 9.99
N GLU A 436 23.97 -0.06 11.26
CA GLU A 436 25.09 0.72 11.75
C GLU A 436 26.10 -0.18 12.46
N ARG A 437 27.34 0.27 12.46
CA ARG A 437 28.43 -0.37 13.20
C ARG A 437 29.06 0.60 14.21
N SER A 438 29.60 0.05 15.30
CA SER A 438 30.41 0.78 16.27
C SER A 438 31.41 -0.16 16.95
N ASN A 439 32.51 0.39 17.47
CA ASN A 439 33.43 -0.31 18.39
C ASN A 439 33.14 0.00 19.87
N LEU A 440 32.00 0.66 20.17
CA LEU A 440 31.55 1.23 21.46
C LEU A 440 32.39 2.40 22.01
N GLN A 441 33.53 2.72 21.40
CA GLN A 441 34.30 3.92 21.74
C GLN A 441 33.96 5.09 20.81
N ASP A 442 33.57 4.78 19.57
CA ASP A 442 33.15 5.75 18.55
C ASP A 442 31.61 5.75 18.38
N PRO A 443 31.03 6.85 17.88
CA PRO A 443 29.61 6.90 17.50
C PRO A 443 29.23 5.76 16.56
N TRP A 444 27.95 5.41 16.53
CA TRP A 444 27.41 4.52 15.51
C TRP A 444 27.57 5.19 14.13
N VAL A 445 28.07 4.42 13.18
CA VAL A 445 28.24 4.86 11.80
C VAL A 445 27.43 3.95 10.87
N PRO A 446 26.62 4.51 9.96
CA PRO A 446 25.91 3.75 8.96
C PRO A 446 26.85 2.88 8.12
N LEU A 447 26.47 1.62 7.96
CA LEU A 447 27.11 0.65 7.09
C LEU A 447 26.38 0.58 5.75
N ALA A 448 25.06 0.39 5.77
CA ALA A 448 24.19 0.67 4.64
C ALA A 448 22.72 0.76 5.08
N THR A 449 21.91 1.27 4.17
CA THR A 449 20.45 1.18 4.22
C THR A 449 20.01 0.23 3.11
N ARG A 450 19.22 -0.79 3.44
CA ARG A 450 18.80 -1.82 2.48
C ARG A 450 17.30 -2.11 2.59
N ARG A 451 16.62 -2.08 1.45
CA ARG A 451 15.25 -2.61 1.33
C ARG A 451 15.27 -4.13 1.21
N ALA A 452 14.46 -4.78 2.02
CA ALA A 452 14.28 -6.23 2.01
C ALA A 452 13.32 -6.65 0.90
N ASP A 453 13.76 -7.59 0.09
CA ASP A 453 13.03 -8.25 -1.00
C ASP A 453 12.63 -9.70 -0.65
N ALA A 454 12.94 -10.14 0.57
CA ALA A 454 12.65 -11.46 1.10
C ALA A 454 12.54 -11.41 2.63
N ALA A 455 12.21 -12.56 3.24
CA ALA A 455 12.19 -12.73 4.71
C ALA A 455 13.57 -12.64 5.38
N ARG A 456 14.65 -12.58 4.59
CA ARG A 456 16.04 -12.46 5.07
C ARG A 456 16.82 -11.55 4.12
N THR A 457 17.79 -10.84 4.67
CA THR A 457 18.67 -9.97 3.89
C THR A 457 20.09 -10.01 4.42
N THR A 458 21.05 -9.61 3.59
CA THR A 458 22.49 -9.75 3.85
C THR A 458 23.25 -8.45 3.56
N ILE A 459 24.26 -8.12 4.37
CA ILE A 459 25.17 -6.99 4.11
C ILE A 459 26.62 -7.40 4.36
N ALA A 460 27.54 -6.84 3.57
CA ALA A 460 28.96 -6.98 3.79
C ALA A 460 29.54 -5.74 4.51
N ASP A 461 30.48 -5.97 5.41
CA ASP A 461 31.27 -4.95 6.11
C ASP A 461 32.75 -5.03 5.69
N PRO A 462 33.12 -4.42 4.55
CA PRO A 462 34.49 -4.52 4.03
C PRO A 462 35.45 -3.49 4.66
N GLY A 463 36.74 -3.84 4.68
CA GLY A 463 37.82 -2.86 4.88
C GLY A 463 38.10 -2.49 6.35
N ARG A 464 37.90 -3.42 7.27
CA ARG A 464 38.28 -3.24 8.69
C ARG A 464 39.76 -2.97 8.87
N ALA A 465 40.08 -2.11 9.83
CA ALA A 465 41.46 -1.90 10.23
C ALA A 465 41.91 -3.10 11.08
N ALA A 466 43.09 -3.66 10.78
CA ALA A 466 43.67 -4.80 11.51
C ALA A 466 43.86 -4.57 13.03
N THR A 467 43.69 -3.33 13.51
CA THR A 467 43.78 -2.93 14.92
C THR A 467 42.45 -3.05 15.67
N GLU A 468 41.32 -3.19 14.99
CA GLU A 468 39.99 -3.23 15.60
C GLU A 468 39.72 -4.63 16.19
N ARG A 469 39.43 -4.71 17.49
CA ARG A 469 39.32 -5.98 18.24
C ARG A 469 37.89 -6.50 18.43
N ALA A 470 36.88 -5.63 18.31
CA ALA A 470 35.47 -5.96 18.45
C ALA A 470 34.62 -4.89 17.78
N HIS A 471 33.51 -5.29 17.15
CA HIS A 471 32.50 -4.38 16.64
C HIS A 471 31.12 -4.89 17.01
N PHE A 472 30.20 -3.96 17.03
CA PHE A 472 28.80 -4.13 17.34
C PHE A 472 28.03 -3.63 16.15
N TYR A 473 26.98 -4.36 15.81
CA TYR A 473 26.04 -4.00 14.76
C TYR A 473 24.69 -3.78 15.42
N ARG A 474 23.96 -2.80 14.93
CA ARG A 474 22.54 -2.64 15.19
C ARG A 474 21.85 -2.36 13.88
N GLY A 475 20.59 -2.74 13.80
CA GLY A 475 19.74 -2.32 12.71
C GLY A 475 18.43 -1.78 13.22
N GLU A 476 17.82 -0.96 12.39
CA GLU A 476 16.54 -0.30 12.63
C GLU A 476 15.68 -0.48 11.38
N LEU A 477 14.38 -0.73 11.56
CA LEU A 477 13.40 -0.70 10.48
C LEU A 477 12.95 0.75 10.32
N ASP A 478 13.44 1.42 9.27
CA ASP A 478 13.20 2.85 9.04
C ASP A 478 11.84 3.10 8.38
N TYR A 479 11.40 2.15 7.55
CA TYR A 479 10.21 2.28 6.72
C TYR A 479 9.68 0.90 6.37
N LEU A 480 8.36 0.76 6.30
CA LEU A 480 7.69 -0.42 5.79
C LEU A 480 6.76 -0.03 4.64
N ALA A 481 6.94 -0.66 3.48
CA ALA A 481 6.10 -0.38 2.32
C ALA A 481 4.63 -0.75 2.56
N PRO A 482 3.67 -0.03 1.94
CA PRO A 482 2.25 -0.35 2.06
C PRO A 482 1.95 -1.82 1.73
N PHE A 483 1.17 -2.44 2.60
CA PHE A 483 0.72 -3.83 2.49
C PHE A 483 -0.72 -3.93 3.04
N ASP A 484 -1.40 -5.03 2.75
CA ASP A 484 -2.68 -5.37 3.35
C ASP A 484 -2.49 -5.82 4.80
N ASP A 485 -2.80 -4.92 5.72
CA ASP A 485 -2.67 -5.04 7.16
C ASP A 485 -3.86 -5.73 7.85
N ASN A 486 -4.82 -6.25 7.07
CA ASN A 486 -5.96 -6.96 7.62
C ASN A 486 -5.53 -8.23 8.37
N GLY A 487 -5.93 -8.32 9.64
CA GLY A 487 -5.64 -9.46 10.51
C GLY A 487 -4.32 -9.39 11.28
N TYR A 488 -3.49 -8.37 11.07
CA TYR A 488 -2.26 -8.16 11.83
C TYR A 488 -2.57 -7.41 13.14
N ASP A 489 -1.87 -7.75 14.22
CA ASP A 489 -1.84 -6.99 15.48
C ASP A 489 -0.64 -6.03 15.45
N TYR A 490 -0.46 -5.39 14.29
CA TYR A 490 0.70 -4.58 13.98
C TYR A 490 0.44 -3.14 14.39
N ASP A 491 1.30 -2.62 15.25
CA ASP A 491 1.31 -1.21 15.59
C ASP A 491 2.32 -0.50 14.68
N ASN A 492 1.82 0.38 13.81
CA ASN A 492 2.66 1.29 13.01
C ASN A 492 3.61 2.15 13.87
N SER A 493 3.50 2.15 15.21
CA SER A 493 4.44 2.78 16.12
C SER A 493 5.77 2.04 16.29
N ILE A 494 5.86 0.75 15.88
CA ILE A 494 7.02 -0.16 16.07
C ILE A 494 8.03 -0.03 14.92
N VAL A 495 7.57 0.36 13.72
CA VAL A 495 8.37 1.17 12.79
C VAL A 495 8.49 2.51 13.50
N GLY A 496 9.52 2.64 14.36
CA GLY A 496 9.57 3.63 15.44
C GLY A 496 8.88 4.91 15.00
N THR A 497 7.70 5.22 15.60
CA THR A 497 6.85 6.34 15.15
C THR A 497 7.80 7.44 14.73
N PRO A 498 7.91 7.77 13.42
CA PRO A 498 8.93 8.70 12.98
C PRO A 498 8.81 9.88 13.91
N PRO A 499 9.91 10.32 14.58
CA PRO A 499 9.79 11.41 15.52
C PRO A 499 9.04 12.50 14.78
N ARG A 500 7.89 12.96 15.31
CA ARG A 500 6.99 13.85 14.56
C ARG A 500 7.77 15.13 14.26
N HIS A 501 8.40 15.17 13.10
CA HIS A 501 9.36 16.20 12.76
C HIS A 501 8.62 17.45 12.34
N ASN A 502 9.23 18.58 12.61
CA ASN A 502 8.71 19.86 12.17
C ASN A 502 8.89 19.98 10.66
N VAL A 503 8.02 20.75 10.00
CA VAL A 503 8.20 21.11 8.58
C VAL A 503 8.27 22.61 8.43
N LEU A 504 9.36 23.09 7.85
CA LEU A 504 9.52 24.47 7.41
C LEU A 504 9.54 24.52 5.88
N LEU A 505 8.44 24.96 5.29
CA LEU A 505 8.33 25.15 3.84
C LEU A 505 8.67 26.60 3.48
N LEU A 506 9.82 26.82 2.86
CA LEU A 506 10.28 28.12 2.37
C LEU A 506 9.90 28.29 0.90
N ILE A 507 9.00 29.24 0.63
CA ILE A 507 8.51 29.56 -0.71
C ILE A 507 8.99 30.95 -1.08
N LEU A 508 9.89 31.04 -2.06
CA LEU A 508 10.46 32.29 -2.54
C LEU A 508 9.69 32.77 -3.77
N ASP A 509 9.22 34.02 -3.75
CA ASP A 509 8.33 34.59 -4.76
C ASP A 509 9.15 35.15 -5.92
N ASP A 510 8.95 34.61 -7.13
CA ASP A 510 9.68 34.99 -8.35
C ASP A 510 11.17 34.60 -8.40
N TRP A 511 11.55 33.49 -7.77
CA TRP A 511 12.93 32.96 -7.82
C TRP A 511 13.06 31.81 -8.83
N GLY A 512 13.50 32.11 -10.05
CA GLY A 512 13.84 31.12 -11.07
C GLY A 512 15.29 30.61 -11.00
N ILE A 513 15.56 29.49 -11.68
CA ILE A 513 16.90 28.87 -11.71
C ILE A 513 17.97 29.74 -12.39
N ASP A 514 17.59 30.72 -13.22
CA ASP A 514 18.53 31.62 -13.92
C ASP A 514 19.33 32.50 -12.96
N ALA A 515 18.70 32.92 -11.86
CA ALA A 515 19.29 33.77 -10.83
C ALA A 515 19.82 32.99 -9.61
N SER A 516 19.72 31.66 -9.61
CA SER A 516 20.17 30.80 -8.52
C SER A 516 21.60 30.32 -8.74
N GLU A 517 22.46 30.52 -7.75
CA GLU A 517 23.84 30.02 -7.78
C GLU A 517 23.94 28.48 -7.68
N LEU A 518 22.86 27.82 -7.24
CA LEU A 518 22.77 26.36 -7.17
C LEU A 518 22.62 25.70 -8.56
N TYR A 519 22.10 26.45 -9.54
CA TYR A 519 21.75 25.93 -10.86
C TYR A 519 22.53 26.59 -11.99
N ASN A 520 23.20 27.71 -11.71
CA ASN A 520 23.86 28.52 -12.73
C ASN A 520 25.23 29.00 -12.25
N SER A 521 26.10 29.35 -13.20
CA SER A 521 27.46 29.81 -12.92
C SER A 521 27.68 31.24 -13.42
N PRO A 522 28.54 32.05 -12.74
CA PRO A 522 28.83 33.41 -13.19
C PRO A 522 29.34 33.43 -14.63
N GLY A 523 28.80 34.32 -15.45
CA GLY A 523 29.12 34.41 -16.87
C GLY A 523 28.64 35.72 -17.50
N PRO A 524 28.96 35.97 -18.78
CA PRO A 524 28.53 37.18 -19.47
C PRO A 524 27.00 37.31 -19.46
N GLY A 525 26.48 38.36 -18.81
CA GLY A 525 25.05 38.62 -18.71
C GLY A 525 24.32 37.86 -17.59
N ILE A 526 25.04 37.09 -16.77
CA ILE A 526 24.51 36.35 -15.62
C ILE A 526 25.05 36.97 -14.33
N GLN A 527 24.15 37.50 -13.52
CA GLN A 527 24.38 38.05 -12.19
C GLN A 527 23.72 37.11 -11.18
N LEU A 528 24.51 36.58 -10.25
CA LEU A 528 24.04 35.65 -9.22
C LEU A 528 24.10 36.33 -7.86
N ALA A 529 23.08 36.10 -7.04
CA ALA A 529 23.05 36.52 -5.65
C ALA A 529 23.93 35.58 -4.81
N ASN A 530 24.72 36.14 -3.90
CA ASN A 530 25.49 35.36 -2.93
C ASN A 530 24.60 34.96 -1.75
N MET A 531 24.11 33.72 -1.75
CA MET A 531 23.10 33.17 -0.83
C MET A 531 23.68 31.97 -0.02
N PRO A 532 24.70 32.21 0.84
CA PRO A 532 25.43 31.14 1.51
C PRO A 532 24.57 30.32 2.48
N THR A 533 23.47 30.87 2.98
CA THR A 533 22.56 30.12 3.88
C THR A 533 21.85 29.02 3.09
N LEU A 534 21.22 29.37 1.98
CA LEU A 534 20.55 28.41 1.09
C LEU A 534 21.56 27.46 0.45
N GLU A 535 22.75 27.94 0.07
CA GLU A 535 23.83 27.08 -0.45
C GLU A 535 24.23 26.01 0.57
N THR A 536 24.39 26.41 1.83
CA THR A 536 24.75 25.47 2.92
C THR A 536 23.66 24.42 3.14
N LEU A 537 22.38 24.83 3.13
CA LEU A 537 21.26 23.88 3.27
C LEU A 537 21.19 22.90 2.10
N ALA A 538 21.31 23.39 0.86
CA ALA A 538 21.26 22.56 -0.33
C ALA A 538 22.41 21.54 -0.37
N HIS A 539 23.62 21.93 0.03
CA HIS A 539 24.76 21.00 0.11
C HIS A 539 24.65 19.95 1.21
N ALA A 540 23.92 20.25 2.29
CA ALA A 540 23.66 19.31 3.38
C ALA A 540 22.47 18.37 3.07
N GLY A 541 21.63 18.70 2.10
CA GLY A 541 20.42 17.98 1.75
C GLY A 541 20.43 17.38 0.35
N LEU A 542 19.24 17.26 -0.23
CA LEU A 542 18.99 16.76 -1.58
C LEU A 542 18.52 17.88 -2.50
N LEU A 543 19.34 18.22 -3.50
CA LEU A 543 19.04 19.18 -4.55
C LEU A 543 18.43 18.49 -5.77
N PHE A 544 17.27 18.97 -6.24
CA PHE A 544 16.62 18.48 -7.44
C PHE A 544 17.00 19.34 -8.64
N THR A 545 17.69 18.77 -9.63
CA THR A 545 18.02 19.51 -10.86
C THR A 545 16.80 19.73 -11.76
N ARG A 546 15.70 19.02 -11.49
CA ARG A 546 14.45 19.05 -12.26
C ARG A 546 13.23 19.30 -11.36
N GLY A 547 13.26 20.43 -10.65
CA GLY A 547 12.17 20.89 -9.80
C GLY A 547 11.23 21.87 -10.52
N TYR A 548 9.93 21.61 -10.46
CA TYR A 548 8.95 22.34 -11.26
C TYR A 548 7.80 22.94 -10.43
N SER A 549 7.31 24.10 -10.86
CA SER A 549 6.14 24.80 -10.31
C SER A 549 5.12 25.12 -11.40
N GLN A 550 4.01 25.76 -11.03
CA GLN A 550 3.17 26.45 -12.00
C GLN A 550 3.89 27.73 -12.49
N PRO A 551 3.54 28.28 -13.66
CA PRO A 551 4.23 29.43 -14.24
C PRO A 551 3.97 30.76 -13.52
N ILE A 552 2.99 30.82 -12.61
CA ILE A 552 2.56 32.01 -11.88
C ILE A 552 2.12 31.65 -10.45
N CYS A 553 2.36 32.57 -9.51
CA CYS A 553 2.16 32.46 -8.07
C CYS A 553 0.84 31.84 -7.57
N SER A 554 -0.35 32.39 -7.90
CA SER A 554 -1.63 31.88 -7.35
C SER A 554 -1.90 30.41 -7.71
N PRO A 555 -1.77 29.99 -9.00
CA PRO A 555 -1.79 28.57 -9.36
C PRO A 555 -0.83 27.70 -8.53
N THR A 556 0.44 28.09 -8.37
CA THR A 556 1.41 27.32 -7.57
C THR A 556 0.94 27.15 -6.12
N ARG A 557 0.48 28.22 -5.50
CA ARG A 557 0.08 28.23 -4.08
C ARG A 557 -1.18 27.38 -3.87
N ALA A 558 -2.16 27.44 -4.77
CA ALA A 558 -3.33 26.57 -4.74
C ALA A 558 -2.94 25.10 -4.94
N THR A 559 -2.03 24.81 -5.87
CA THR A 559 -1.53 23.46 -6.13
C THR A 559 -0.82 22.87 -4.91
N LEU A 560 0.02 23.65 -4.23
CA LEU A 560 0.72 23.25 -2.99
C LEU A 560 -0.26 22.91 -1.87
N LEU A 561 -1.33 23.70 -1.70
CA LEU A 561 -2.30 23.51 -0.63
C LEU A 561 -3.22 22.31 -0.84
N THR A 562 -3.54 21.99 -2.09
CA THR A 562 -4.60 21.02 -2.45
C THR A 562 -4.07 19.70 -2.98
N GLY A 563 -2.81 19.65 -3.44
CA GLY A 563 -2.28 18.48 -4.14
C GLY A 563 -2.92 18.23 -5.50
N ARG A 564 -3.54 19.26 -6.09
CA ARG A 564 -4.26 19.21 -7.37
C ARG A 564 -3.71 20.24 -8.34
N HIS A 565 -3.93 20.04 -9.63
CA HIS A 565 -3.45 20.95 -10.68
C HIS A 565 -4.50 22.02 -11.01
N PRO A 566 -4.09 23.16 -11.62
CA PRO A 566 -4.99 24.27 -11.94
C PRO A 566 -6.28 23.91 -12.65
N TYR A 567 -6.26 22.99 -13.62
CA TYR A 567 -7.49 22.57 -14.32
C TYR A 567 -8.55 21.93 -13.39
N GLN A 568 -8.17 21.39 -12.24
CA GLN A 568 -9.10 20.82 -11.26
C GLN A 568 -9.60 21.88 -10.28
N HIS A 569 -8.67 22.63 -9.66
CA HIS A 569 -9.01 23.61 -8.63
C HIS A 569 -9.38 24.98 -9.21
N THR A 570 -9.38 25.14 -10.54
CA THR A 570 -9.80 26.31 -11.32
C THR A 570 -8.99 27.61 -11.15
N VAL A 571 -8.06 27.68 -10.19
CA VAL A 571 -7.10 28.79 -10.04
C VAL A 571 -6.00 28.73 -11.11
N GLY A 572 -6.25 29.33 -12.28
CA GLY A 572 -5.33 29.36 -13.43
C GLY A 572 -4.48 30.63 -13.57
N ASN A 573 -4.77 31.68 -12.79
CA ASN A 573 -4.08 32.97 -12.86
C ASN A 573 -4.22 33.78 -11.54
N PRO A 574 -3.58 34.96 -11.40
CA PRO A 574 -3.64 35.76 -10.17
C PRO A 574 -4.68 36.90 -10.20
N GLN A 575 -5.72 36.82 -11.02
CA GLN A 575 -6.78 37.84 -11.06
C GLN A 575 -7.68 37.80 -9.82
N ALA A 576 -8.45 38.87 -9.59
CA ALA A 576 -9.22 39.06 -8.37
C ALA A 576 -10.33 38.01 -8.13
N ASP A 577 -10.76 37.33 -9.18
CA ASP A 577 -11.73 36.23 -9.18
C ASP A 577 -11.09 34.85 -9.00
N SER A 578 -9.76 34.74 -9.09
CA SER A 578 -9.00 33.50 -8.91
C SER A 578 -8.75 33.21 -7.41
N THR A 579 -9.85 33.05 -6.66
CA THR A 579 -9.84 32.67 -5.24
C THR A 579 -9.79 31.16 -5.08
N LEU A 580 -9.11 30.67 -4.04
CA LEU A 580 -9.17 29.24 -3.69
C LEU A 580 -10.62 28.85 -3.41
N PRO A 581 -11.21 27.89 -4.14
CA PRO A 581 -12.59 27.46 -3.91
C PRO A 581 -12.76 26.90 -2.51
N ASP A 582 -13.88 27.21 -1.86
CA ASP A 582 -14.27 26.64 -0.56
C ASP A 582 -14.58 25.14 -0.64
N SER A 583 -14.73 24.62 -1.86
CA SER A 583 -14.87 23.21 -2.17
C SER A 583 -13.54 22.46 -2.28
N GLU A 584 -12.38 23.08 -2.08
CA GLU A 584 -11.11 22.36 -2.04
C GLU A 584 -10.78 21.91 -0.62
N LEU A 585 -10.13 20.74 -0.49
CA LEU A 585 -9.59 20.28 0.79
C LEU A 585 -8.09 20.57 0.84
N THR A 586 -7.68 21.37 1.81
CA THR A 586 -6.28 21.78 1.97
C THR A 586 -5.53 20.93 2.99
N PHE A 587 -4.22 20.81 2.84
CA PHE A 587 -3.43 20.04 3.80
C PHE A 587 -3.52 20.57 5.25
N PRO A 588 -3.63 21.89 5.53
CA PRO A 588 -3.81 22.37 6.90
C PRO A 588 -5.13 21.91 7.53
N GLU A 589 -6.22 21.81 6.76
CA GLU A 589 -7.51 21.28 7.23
C GLU A 589 -7.43 19.79 7.55
N ILE A 590 -6.73 19.03 6.71
CA ILE A 590 -6.43 17.61 6.95
C ILE A 590 -5.62 17.48 8.24
N MET A 591 -4.53 18.24 8.37
CA MET A 591 -3.68 18.20 9.55
C MET A 591 -4.43 18.57 10.83
N ALA A 592 -5.31 19.57 10.80
CA ALA A 592 -6.13 19.95 11.94
C ALA A 592 -7.06 18.81 12.40
N THR A 593 -7.44 17.90 11.50
CA THR A 593 -8.32 16.77 11.78
C THR A 593 -7.54 15.52 12.19
N GLU A 594 -6.53 15.15 11.40
CA GLU A 594 -5.79 13.88 11.51
C GLU A 594 -4.57 13.98 12.43
N SER A 595 -4.08 15.19 12.72
CA SER A 595 -2.92 15.44 13.55
C SER A 595 -3.07 16.72 14.38
N PRO A 596 -4.08 16.80 15.27
CA PRO A 596 -4.44 18.01 16.00
C PRO A 596 -3.34 18.54 16.93
N ASP A 597 -2.32 17.72 17.22
CA ASP A 597 -1.16 18.11 18.01
C ASP A 597 -0.19 19.00 17.21
N TYR A 598 -0.22 18.98 15.87
CA TYR A 598 0.61 19.85 15.06
C TYR A 598 0.15 21.31 15.15
N ARG A 599 1.13 22.19 15.33
CA ARG A 599 0.91 23.64 15.36
C ARG A 599 1.14 24.20 13.97
N LEU A 600 0.09 24.78 13.38
CA LEU A 600 0.10 25.24 12.00
C LEU A 600 0.21 26.78 11.94
N GLY A 601 1.13 27.28 11.13
CA GLY A 601 1.35 28.71 10.92
C GLY A 601 1.72 29.05 9.47
N SER A 602 1.17 30.15 8.95
CA SER A 602 1.50 30.67 7.63
C SER A 602 1.93 32.15 7.71
N PHE A 603 3.07 32.48 7.14
CA PHE A 603 3.63 33.83 7.23
C PHE A 603 3.99 34.37 5.83
N GLY A 604 3.46 35.55 5.53
CA GLY A 604 3.71 36.28 4.30
C GLY A 604 2.54 36.34 3.32
N LYS A 605 2.78 35.99 2.06
CA LYS A 605 1.86 36.15 0.93
C LYS A 605 0.86 35.00 0.85
N TRP A 606 -0.42 35.35 0.92
CA TRP A 606 -1.54 34.42 0.68
C TRP A 606 -1.86 34.29 -0.81
N HIS A 607 -2.39 35.36 -1.41
CA HIS A 607 -2.69 35.47 -2.85
C HIS A 607 -3.72 34.47 -3.42
N LEU A 608 -4.66 34.03 -2.57
CA LEU A 608 -5.71 33.07 -2.93
C LEU A 608 -7.12 33.53 -2.49
N GLY A 609 -7.32 34.83 -2.31
CA GLY A 609 -8.60 35.41 -1.88
C GLY A 609 -8.47 36.38 -0.70
N SER A 610 -9.60 36.84 -0.18
CA SER A 610 -9.67 37.79 0.94
C SER A 610 -10.96 37.65 1.73
N GLY A 611 -10.97 38.07 3.01
CA GLY A 611 -12.18 37.99 3.84
C GLY A 611 -12.60 36.53 4.08
N THR A 612 -13.83 36.17 3.69
CA THR A 612 -14.43 34.82 3.82
C THR A 612 -13.80 33.75 2.90
N SER A 613 -12.83 34.12 2.06
CA SER A 613 -11.94 33.22 1.31
C SER A 613 -10.47 33.42 1.69
N GLY A 614 -10.24 33.80 2.96
CA GLY A 614 -8.92 34.09 3.51
C GLY A 614 -8.17 32.84 4.03
N PRO A 615 -6.92 33.03 4.50
CA PRO A 615 -6.04 31.94 4.95
C PRO A 615 -6.66 30.99 5.98
N ALA A 616 -7.51 31.50 6.89
CA ALA A 616 -8.15 30.68 7.91
C ALA A 616 -9.41 29.97 7.40
N ASP A 617 -10.20 30.64 6.55
CA ASP A 617 -11.52 30.16 6.14
C ASP A 617 -11.44 29.10 5.05
N THR A 618 -10.61 29.31 4.01
CA THR A 618 -10.43 28.35 2.90
C THR A 618 -9.05 27.70 2.87
N GLY A 619 -8.06 28.30 3.54
CA GLY A 619 -6.72 27.74 3.64
C GLY A 619 -6.47 26.86 4.86
N GLY A 620 -7.42 26.80 5.80
CA GLY A 620 -7.28 26.04 7.04
C GLY A 620 -6.24 26.54 8.03
N TRP A 621 -5.59 27.69 7.80
CA TRP A 621 -4.49 28.18 8.63
C TRP A 621 -4.98 28.80 9.94
N PRO A 622 -4.73 28.17 11.11
CA PRO A 622 -5.16 28.72 12.39
C PRO A 622 -4.36 29.97 12.76
N ASN A 623 -3.10 30.05 12.33
CA ASN A 623 -2.24 31.20 12.56
C ASN A 623 -1.75 31.72 11.21
N PHE A 624 -1.96 33.02 10.97
CA PHE A 624 -1.49 33.69 9.77
C PHE A 624 -0.96 35.08 10.09
N THR A 625 0.15 35.49 9.49
CA THR A 625 0.51 36.92 9.46
C THR A 625 1.13 37.32 8.13
N GLY A 626 0.56 38.32 7.46
CA GLY A 626 1.13 38.83 6.22
C GLY A 626 0.14 39.60 5.36
N THR A 627 0.19 39.38 4.04
CA THR A 627 -0.62 40.09 3.04
C THR A 627 -1.57 39.15 2.32
N LEU A 628 -2.81 39.59 2.15
CA LEU A 628 -3.82 38.85 1.38
C LEU A 628 -3.63 39.01 -0.14
N THR A 629 -3.06 40.15 -0.56
CA THR A 629 -2.81 40.49 -1.96
C THR A 629 -1.55 39.82 -2.52
N GLY A 630 -1.38 39.84 -3.84
CA GLY A 630 -0.28 39.23 -4.57
C GLY A 630 1.12 39.80 -4.37
N GLY A 631 1.27 40.76 -3.48
CA GLY A 631 2.53 41.41 -3.16
C GLY A 631 2.29 42.64 -2.30
N VAL A 632 3.39 43.22 -1.81
CA VAL A 632 3.39 44.50 -1.10
C VAL A 632 3.61 45.64 -2.09
N GLN A 633 2.91 46.77 -1.90
CA GLN A 633 3.11 47.97 -2.72
C GLN A 633 4.42 48.68 -2.39
N ASP A 634 4.93 48.49 -1.16
CA ASP A 634 6.19 49.01 -0.65
C ASP A 634 6.64 48.10 0.49
N TYR A 635 7.86 47.58 0.44
CA TYR A 635 8.37 46.63 1.43
C TYR A 635 8.57 47.24 2.83
N ALA A 636 8.66 48.55 2.97
CA ALA A 636 8.78 49.25 4.24
C ALA A 636 7.50 50.00 4.65
N SER A 637 6.49 50.07 3.77
CA SER A 637 5.22 50.77 4.03
C SER A 637 4.01 49.98 3.53
N TRP A 638 3.73 48.86 4.19
CA TRP A 638 2.63 47.94 3.85
C TRP A 638 1.69 47.71 5.04
N THR A 639 0.56 47.03 4.80
CA THR A 639 -0.44 46.69 5.82
C THR A 639 -0.44 45.21 6.12
N ARG A 640 -0.42 44.87 7.41
CA ARG A 640 -0.41 43.49 7.92
C ARG A 640 -1.81 43.03 8.29
N VAL A 641 -2.15 41.80 7.89
CA VAL A 641 -3.27 41.03 8.44
C VAL A 641 -2.71 39.98 9.40
N LYS A 642 -3.36 39.79 10.56
CA LYS A 642 -2.95 38.81 11.59
C LYS A 642 -4.14 37.98 12.06
N ILE A 643 -3.99 36.67 12.01
CA ILE A 643 -4.92 35.65 12.49
C ILE A 643 -4.22 34.84 13.58
N VAL A 644 -4.90 34.63 14.70
CA VAL A 644 -4.41 33.81 15.80
C VAL A 644 -5.53 32.84 16.21
N ASN A 645 -5.24 31.54 16.20
CA ASN A 645 -6.19 30.47 16.50
C ASN A 645 -7.54 30.64 15.75
N GLY A 646 -7.48 30.87 14.44
CA GLY A 646 -8.63 31.03 13.56
C GLY A 646 -9.35 32.38 13.68
N THR A 647 -8.90 33.26 14.57
CA THR A 647 -9.53 34.58 14.78
C THR A 647 -8.68 35.70 14.20
N THR A 648 -9.25 36.50 13.30
CA THR A 648 -8.61 37.73 12.81
C THR A 648 -8.47 38.74 13.95
N THR A 649 -7.22 39.00 14.36
CA THR A 649 -6.87 39.94 15.44
C THR A 649 -6.38 41.29 14.91
N ASP A 650 -5.95 41.33 13.64
CA ASP A 650 -5.58 42.54 12.91
C ASP A 650 -6.03 42.39 11.46
N SER A 651 -6.86 43.31 10.97
CA SER A 651 -7.41 43.27 9.62
C SER A 651 -6.73 44.23 8.64
N GLY A 652 -5.58 44.83 9.00
CA GLY A 652 -4.85 45.71 8.09
C GLY A 652 -4.11 46.87 8.75
N THR A 653 -3.35 46.64 9.82
CA THR A 653 -2.54 47.70 10.45
C THR A 653 -1.30 48.02 9.61
N GLY A 654 -1.04 49.30 9.37
CA GLY A 654 0.16 49.76 8.67
C GLY A 654 1.42 49.50 9.49
N ILE A 655 2.43 48.87 8.88
CA ILE A 655 3.62 48.36 9.59
C ILE A 655 4.38 49.44 10.35
N ASN A 656 4.44 50.66 9.79
CA ASN A 656 5.08 51.82 10.40
C ASN A 656 4.52 52.19 11.79
N SER A 657 3.30 51.75 12.13
CA SER A 657 2.72 51.95 13.46
C SER A 657 3.14 50.89 14.48
N LEU A 658 3.76 49.79 14.05
CA LEU A 658 4.12 48.63 14.87
C LEU A 658 5.63 48.54 15.16
N VAL A 659 6.48 49.08 14.28
CA VAL A 659 7.94 48.91 14.35
C VAL A 659 8.58 49.41 15.65
N PRO A 660 8.14 50.50 16.30
CA PRO A 660 8.66 50.80 17.64
C PRO A 660 8.13 49.79 18.67
N GLY A 661 8.92 48.75 18.96
CA GLY A 661 8.68 47.80 20.05
C GLY A 661 8.09 46.44 19.66
N THR A 662 7.83 46.18 18.38
CA THR A 662 7.29 44.88 17.91
C THR A 662 8.23 44.15 16.95
N TYR A 663 8.89 44.87 16.03
CA TYR A 663 9.69 44.29 14.95
C TYR A 663 11.08 44.87 14.87
N SER A 664 12.01 44.06 14.34
CA SER A 664 13.40 44.45 14.09
C SER A 664 13.54 45.52 13.00
N SER A 665 12.62 45.53 12.03
CA SER A 665 12.62 46.40 10.85
C SER A 665 11.20 46.56 10.29
N PRO A 666 10.84 47.69 9.62
CA PRO A 666 9.59 47.80 8.86
C PRO A 666 9.51 46.87 7.64
N TYR A 667 10.65 46.29 7.27
CA TYR A 667 10.81 45.51 6.05
C TYR A 667 9.95 44.25 6.07
N ALA A 668 9.16 44.04 5.02
CA ALA A 668 8.19 42.94 4.95
C ALA A 668 8.85 41.57 5.20
N THR A 669 10.04 41.33 4.63
CA THR A 669 10.80 40.09 4.83
C THR A 669 11.20 39.92 6.30
N SER A 670 11.73 40.96 6.95
CA SER A 670 12.12 40.90 8.37
C SER A 670 10.92 40.69 9.29
N VAL A 671 9.77 41.29 8.98
CA VAL A 671 8.52 41.11 9.74
C VAL A 671 7.99 39.69 9.60
N GLN A 672 8.05 39.11 8.39
CA GLN A 672 7.66 37.70 8.16
C GLN A 672 8.53 36.76 8.99
N VAL A 673 9.85 36.98 9.00
CA VAL A 673 10.78 36.19 9.83
C VAL A 673 10.56 36.42 11.32
N ASP A 674 10.30 37.65 11.77
CA ASP A 674 10.01 37.96 13.18
C ASP A 674 8.76 37.21 13.69
N GLU A 675 7.70 37.18 12.89
CA GLU A 675 6.44 36.48 13.23
C GLU A 675 6.62 34.96 13.23
N ALA A 676 7.27 34.41 12.19
CA ALA A 676 7.55 32.99 12.11
C ALA A 676 8.47 32.54 13.25
N SER A 677 9.52 33.30 13.55
CA SER A 677 10.44 32.99 14.65
C SER A 677 9.73 33.04 16.00
N SER A 678 8.86 34.03 16.20
CA SER A 678 8.04 34.13 17.42
C SER A 678 7.07 32.96 17.56
N PHE A 679 6.49 32.49 16.45
CA PHE A 679 5.63 31.32 16.43
C PHE A 679 6.42 30.05 16.75
N ILE A 680 7.52 29.77 16.05
CA ILE A 680 8.35 28.57 16.25
C ILE A 680 8.86 28.50 17.70
N ALA A 681 9.40 29.60 18.21
CA ALA A 681 9.92 29.66 19.59
C ALA A 681 8.85 29.43 20.66
N ALA A 682 7.57 29.62 20.35
CA ALA A 682 6.46 29.43 21.28
C ALA A 682 5.97 27.97 21.39
N GLN A 683 6.41 27.06 20.51
CA GLN A 683 5.86 25.70 20.45
C GLN A 683 6.48 24.74 21.48
N GLY A 684 7.73 24.98 21.90
CA GLY A 684 8.43 24.05 22.79
C GLY A 684 8.67 22.71 22.09
N ASP A 685 8.20 21.62 22.70
CA ASP A 685 8.33 20.26 22.16
C ASP A 685 7.16 19.86 21.24
N GLU A 686 6.15 20.74 21.07
CA GLU A 686 5.01 20.46 20.19
C GLU A 686 5.43 20.57 18.72
N PRO A 687 5.10 19.58 17.87
CA PRO A 687 5.52 19.59 16.47
C PRO A 687 4.76 20.68 15.69
N TRP A 688 5.38 21.23 14.66
CA TRP A 688 4.79 22.32 13.89
C TRP A 688 5.02 22.21 12.38
N VAL A 689 4.12 22.83 11.62
CA VAL A 689 4.29 23.09 10.19
C VAL A 689 4.18 24.59 9.95
N VAL A 690 5.21 25.14 9.34
CA VAL A 690 5.30 26.56 8.98
C VAL A 690 5.39 26.70 7.46
N TRP A 691 4.39 27.38 6.89
CA TRP A 691 4.40 27.87 5.52
C TRP A 691 5.00 29.27 5.49
N MET A 692 6.20 29.43 4.95
CA MET A 692 6.85 30.72 4.73
C MET A 692 6.67 31.14 3.27
N GLY A 693 5.56 31.84 2.99
CA GLY A 693 5.31 32.43 1.68
C GLY A 693 5.93 33.80 1.58
N PHE A 694 7.23 33.92 1.28
CA PHE A 694 7.87 35.23 1.19
C PHE A 694 7.19 36.10 0.11
N ASN A 695 7.20 37.42 0.32
CA ASN A 695 6.92 38.37 -0.76
C ASN A 695 8.17 38.60 -1.62
N ALA A 696 9.36 38.51 -1.01
CA ALA A 696 10.61 38.71 -1.72
C ALA A 696 10.98 37.48 -2.57
N PRO A 697 11.68 37.68 -3.71
CA PRO A 697 12.09 38.97 -4.30
C PRO A 697 11.10 39.67 -5.27
N HIS A 698 9.78 39.39 -5.22
CA HIS A 698 8.78 40.02 -6.11
C HIS A 698 8.86 41.56 -6.12
N ASP A 699 8.49 42.16 -7.26
CA ASP A 699 8.46 43.61 -7.42
C ASP A 699 7.51 44.30 -6.40
N PRO A 700 7.76 45.57 -6.02
CA PRO A 700 8.69 46.53 -6.62
C PRO A 700 10.17 46.28 -6.25
N PHE A 701 11.07 46.25 -7.23
CA PHE A 701 12.51 46.12 -6.99
C PHE A 701 13.11 47.39 -6.39
N HIS A 702 13.72 47.28 -5.21
CA HIS A 702 14.19 48.41 -4.43
C HIS A 702 15.53 48.13 -3.74
N ASP A 703 16.15 49.18 -3.21
CA ASP A 703 17.35 49.05 -2.39
C ASP A 703 17.00 48.52 -1.00
N SER A 704 17.43 47.29 -0.68
CA SER A 704 17.21 46.64 0.62
C SER A 704 18.19 47.05 1.72
N ALA A 705 19.31 47.71 1.40
CA ALA A 705 20.36 48.07 2.37
C ALA A 705 19.90 48.93 3.56
N PRO A 706 18.95 49.87 3.41
CA PRO A 706 18.45 50.65 4.55
C PRO A 706 17.79 49.80 5.65
N TYR A 707 17.41 48.56 5.34
CA TYR A 707 16.61 47.71 6.21
C TYR A 707 17.31 46.44 6.65
N VAL A 708 18.03 45.79 5.73
CA VAL A 708 18.77 44.55 5.94
C VAL A 708 20.13 44.73 5.30
N THR A 709 21.20 44.19 5.88
CA THR A 709 22.51 44.16 5.22
C THR A 709 23.17 42.83 5.53
N PRO A 710 23.39 41.96 4.51
CA PRO A 710 24.06 40.69 4.72
C PRO A 710 25.44 40.85 5.34
N THR A 711 25.87 39.87 6.14
CA THR A 711 27.16 39.90 6.85
C THR A 711 28.36 40.09 5.90
N GLN A 712 28.32 39.48 4.71
CA GLN A 712 29.34 39.64 3.67
C GLN A 712 29.20 40.93 2.83
N GLY A 713 28.14 41.72 3.04
CA GLY A 713 27.73 42.80 2.15
C GLY A 713 27.06 42.30 0.87
N TYR A 714 26.59 43.24 0.05
CA TYR A 714 25.94 42.95 -1.23
C TYR A 714 26.96 42.67 -2.35
N SER A 715 26.66 41.75 -3.25
CA SER A 715 27.51 41.43 -4.41
C SER A 715 27.50 42.50 -5.51
N THR A 716 26.48 43.37 -5.51
CA THR A 716 26.36 44.49 -6.45
C THR A 716 26.14 45.82 -5.72
N THR A 717 26.68 46.90 -6.31
CA THR A 717 26.45 48.28 -5.90
C THR A 717 25.57 49.05 -6.89
N GLY A 718 25.06 48.38 -7.92
CA GLY A 718 24.19 48.98 -8.91
C GLY A 718 22.78 49.27 -8.37
N THR A 719 21.97 49.96 -9.17
CA THR A 719 20.61 50.39 -8.80
C THR A 719 19.59 50.08 -9.88
N THR A 720 19.93 49.24 -10.86
CA THR A 720 18.95 48.76 -11.84
C THR A 720 17.98 47.80 -11.17
N ASN A 721 16.86 47.47 -11.83
CA ASN A 721 15.94 46.45 -11.32
C ASN A 721 16.67 45.11 -11.08
N LYS A 722 17.59 44.72 -11.98
CA LYS A 722 18.42 43.52 -11.81
C LYS A 722 19.31 43.60 -10.59
N ASP A 723 19.98 44.74 -10.39
CA ASP A 723 20.82 44.92 -9.19
C ASP A 723 20.01 44.85 -7.90
N ASN A 724 18.85 45.52 -7.86
CA ASN A 724 17.98 45.51 -6.70
C ASN A 724 17.38 44.12 -6.45
N TYR A 725 17.01 43.38 -7.49
CA TYR A 725 16.56 41.99 -7.37
C TYR A 725 17.62 41.09 -6.73
N ILE A 726 18.87 41.20 -7.18
CA ILE A 726 20.01 40.47 -6.58
C ILE A 726 20.20 40.86 -5.12
N ARG A 727 20.13 42.16 -4.79
CA ARG A 727 20.21 42.63 -3.40
C ARG A 727 19.01 42.19 -2.55
N MET A 728 17.83 42.01 -3.14
CA MET A 728 16.67 41.48 -2.44
C MET A 728 16.82 39.99 -2.14
N LEU A 729 17.38 39.20 -3.06
CA LEU A 729 17.75 37.80 -2.82
C LEU A 729 18.80 37.66 -1.72
N GLU A 730 19.85 38.48 -1.73
CA GLU A 730 20.88 38.44 -0.68
C GLU A 730 20.33 38.87 0.70
N ALA A 731 19.42 39.86 0.73
CA ALA A 731 18.73 40.24 1.96
C ALA A 731 17.78 39.14 2.46
N LEU A 732 17.12 38.42 1.53
CA LEU A 732 16.26 37.29 1.84
C LEU A 732 17.05 36.11 2.42
N ASP A 733 18.18 35.74 1.82
CA ASP A 733 19.07 34.70 2.37
C ASP A 733 19.55 35.05 3.78
N HIS A 734 19.90 36.32 4.02
CA HIS A 734 20.29 36.78 5.36
C HIS A 734 19.15 36.64 6.38
N GLU A 735 17.93 37.02 6.03
CA GLU A 735 16.75 36.87 6.90
C GLU A 735 16.37 35.40 7.11
N ILE A 736 16.54 34.54 6.10
CA ILE A 736 16.42 33.08 6.26
C ILE A 736 17.46 32.58 7.26
N GLY A 737 18.71 33.03 7.17
CA GLY A 737 19.75 32.71 8.16
C GLY A 737 19.33 33.06 9.58
N ARG A 738 18.67 34.21 9.77
CA ARG A 738 18.11 34.62 11.06
C ARG A 738 16.94 33.76 11.52
N LEU A 739 16.06 33.34 10.61
CA LEU A 739 14.98 32.40 10.92
C LEU A 739 15.54 31.06 11.44
N LEU A 740 16.61 30.57 10.81
CA LEU A 740 17.23 29.30 11.18
C LEU A 740 17.89 29.33 12.57
N GLU A 741 18.16 30.50 13.14
CA GLU A 741 18.68 30.62 14.53
C GLU A 741 17.70 30.06 15.58
N VAL A 742 16.40 29.97 15.25
CA VAL A 742 15.37 29.39 16.13
C VAL A 742 14.86 28.02 15.68
N VAL A 743 15.48 27.43 14.66
CA VAL A 743 15.09 26.12 14.09
C VAL A 743 16.11 25.07 14.49
N ASP A 744 15.66 23.96 15.04
CA ASP A 744 16.52 22.80 15.31
C ASP A 744 16.53 21.85 14.11
N LEU A 745 17.62 21.88 13.33
CA LEU A 745 17.80 21.03 12.15
C LEU A 745 17.80 19.53 12.45
N ALA A 746 18.00 19.11 13.71
CA ALA A 746 17.91 17.70 14.09
C ALA A 746 16.46 17.20 14.14
N THR A 747 15.48 18.10 14.19
CA THR A 747 14.05 17.77 14.32
C THR A 747 13.17 18.46 13.27
N THR A 748 13.75 19.20 12.33
CA THR A 748 13.02 19.98 11.33
C THR A 748 13.44 19.59 9.92
N ASN A 749 12.47 19.22 9.10
CA ASN A 749 12.60 19.15 7.65
C ASN A 749 12.38 20.53 7.05
N ILE A 750 13.36 21.01 6.30
CA ILE A 750 13.31 22.26 5.56
C ILE A 750 13.18 21.92 4.08
N ILE A 751 12.12 22.43 3.45
CA ILE A 751 11.88 22.29 2.02
C ILE A 751 11.90 23.69 1.42
N VAL A 752 12.72 23.90 0.39
CA VAL A 752 12.90 25.21 -0.25
C VAL A 752 12.48 25.11 -1.71
N VAL A 753 11.61 26.03 -2.12
CA VAL A 753 11.11 26.07 -3.50
C VAL A 753 10.85 27.51 -3.98
N GLY A 754 11.10 27.78 -5.27
CA GLY A 754 10.59 28.98 -5.94
C GLY A 754 9.13 28.80 -6.35
N ASP A 755 8.27 29.82 -6.23
CA ASP A 755 6.86 29.66 -6.62
C ASP A 755 6.62 29.72 -8.14
N ASN A 756 7.50 30.38 -8.88
CA ASN A 756 7.56 30.43 -10.34
C ASN A 756 8.90 31.00 -10.81
N GLY A 757 9.13 31.00 -12.12
CA GLY A 757 10.32 31.58 -12.73
C GLY A 757 10.48 33.09 -12.53
N THR A 758 11.67 33.61 -12.89
CA THR A 758 12.09 35.00 -12.69
C THR A 758 11.27 35.97 -13.56
N PRO A 759 10.91 37.18 -13.11
CA PRO A 759 10.08 38.12 -13.87
C PRO A 759 10.84 38.72 -15.05
N GLY A 760 10.14 38.97 -16.17
CA GLY A 760 10.77 39.52 -17.38
C GLY A 760 11.48 40.87 -17.21
N GLN A 761 11.19 41.63 -16.15
CA GLN A 761 11.90 42.89 -15.85
C GLN A 761 13.34 42.67 -15.36
N VAL A 762 13.64 41.49 -14.83
CA VAL A 762 14.94 41.12 -14.24
C VAL A 762 15.50 39.81 -14.80
N ASP A 763 14.75 39.13 -15.65
CA ASP A 763 15.14 37.97 -16.44
C ASP A 763 16.52 38.15 -17.10
N GLN A 764 17.32 37.09 -17.03
CA GLN A 764 18.69 37.06 -17.49
C GLN A 764 18.85 36.29 -18.82
N SER A 765 17.75 35.94 -19.49
CA SER A 765 17.73 35.15 -20.72
C SER A 765 18.69 35.65 -21.83
N PRO A 766 19.40 34.74 -22.54
CA PRO A 766 19.40 33.29 -22.39
C PRO A 766 20.47 32.79 -21.38
N ALA A 767 20.53 33.36 -20.17
CA ALA A 767 21.35 32.83 -19.08
C ALA A 767 21.05 31.33 -18.87
N GLY A 768 22.09 30.50 -18.82
CA GLY A 768 21.94 29.05 -18.63
C GLY A 768 21.22 28.31 -19.77
N GLY A 769 20.91 28.96 -20.90
CA GLY A 769 20.13 28.38 -22.00
C GLY A 769 18.63 28.31 -21.74
N ILE A 770 18.13 29.01 -20.73
CA ILE A 770 16.72 29.01 -20.33
C ILE A 770 15.91 29.93 -21.26
N ALA A 771 14.72 29.48 -21.67
CA ALA A 771 13.79 30.25 -22.48
C ALA A 771 12.57 30.70 -21.68
N GLY A 772 12.11 31.93 -21.94
CA GLY A 772 10.96 32.52 -21.26
C GLY A 772 11.28 33.06 -19.87
N ALA A 773 10.26 33.53 -19.19
CA ALA A 773 10.30 34.13 -17.86
C ALA A 773 8.98 33.80 -17.15
N LYS A 774 8.77 34.31 -15.92
CA LYS A 774 7.48 34.26 -15.20
C LYS A 774 6.28 34.41 -16.13
N GLY A 775 5.32 33.51 -16.00
CA GLY A 775 4.12 33.46 -16.84
C GLY A 775 4.30 32.77 -18.20
N SER A 776 5.48 32.25 -18.53
CA SER A 776 5.68 31.37 -19.69
C SER A 776 5.53 29.90 -19.31
N LEU A 777 5.08 29.07 -20.24
CA LEU A 777 5.11 27.60 -20.13
C LEU A 777 6.50 27.01 -20.47
N ASN A 778 7.44 27.84 -20.90
CA ASN A 778 8.84 27.45 -21.08
C ASN A 778 9.57 27.29 -19.74
N GLU A 779 10.77 26.70 -19.74
CA GLU A 779 11.52 26.38 -18.51
C GLU A 779 11.78 27.63 -17.66
N GLY A 780 11.95 28.81 -18.27
CA GLY A 780 12.13 30.07 -17.52
C GLY A 780 10.91 30.55 -16.75
N GLY A 781 9.74 29.94 -16.96
CA GLY A 781 8.54 30.20 -16.16
C GLY A 781 8.23 29.11 -15.13
N ILE A 782 8.60 27.84 -15.39
CA ILE A 782 8.16 26.67 -14.59
C ILE A 782 9.29 25.93 -13.87
N HIS A 783 10.54 26.09 -14.28
CA HIS A 783 11.70 25.42 -13.67
C HIS A 783 12.24 26.28 -12.54
N VAL A 784 12.13 25.77 -11.31
CA VAL A 784 12.44 26.52 -10.09
C VAL A 784 13.49 25.80 -9.25
N PRO A 785 14.26 26.55 -8.44
CA PRO A 785 15.09 25.94 -7.40
C PRO A 785 14.23 25.10 -6.47
N PHE A 786 14.68 23.88 -6.17
CA PHE A 786 13.98 22.91 -5.32
C PHE A 786 14.99 22.04 -4.59
N PHE A 787 14.99 22.07 -3.26
CA PHE A 787 15.76 21.15 -2.43
C PHE A 787 15.11 20.92 -1.07
N ALA A 788 15.52 19.85 -0.41
CA ALA A 788 15.09 19.53 0.95
C ALA A 788 16.29 19.11 1.81
N VAL A 789 16.23 19.38 3.10
CA VAL A 789 17.22 18.95 4.10
C VAL A 789 16.52 18.71 5.43
N GLY A 790 16.91 17.69 6.19
CA GLY A 790 16.31 17.40 7.48
C GLY A 790 16.43 15.93 7.87
N PRO A 791 15.86 15.56 9.01
CA PRO A 791 15.93 14.19 9.54
C PRO A 791 15.26 13.14 8.64
N ASP A 792 14.24 13.51 7.85
CA ASP A 792 13.58 12.60 6.90
C ASP A 792 14.22 12.65 5.50
N VAL A 793 15.30 13.41 5.32
CA VAL A 793 16.05 13.54 4.04
C VAL A 793 17.37 12.79 4.15
N ILE A 794 17.31 11.47 4.02
CA ILE A 794 18.46 10.55 4.17
C ILE A 794 19.40 10.64 2.96
N ALA A 795 18.85 10.74 1.75
CA ALA A 795 19.60 10.92 0.53
C ALA A 795 20.13 12.36 0.46
N THR A 796 21.45 12.50 0.25
CA THR A 796 22.10 13.81 0.14
C THR A 796 22.79 13.96 -1.21
N GLY A 797 23.01 15.20 -1.65
CA GLY A 797 23.68 15.53 -2.90
C GLY A 797 22.69 16.05 -3.95
N THR A 798 22.82 15.57 -5.18
CA THR A 798 22.04 16.08 -6.31
C THR A 798 21.38 14.93 -7.05
N THR A 799 20.12 15.13 -7.44
CA THR A 799 19.33 14.17 -8.20
C THR A 799 18.68 14.82 -9.42
N ASP A 800 18.48 14.04 -10.47
CA ASP A 800 17.81 14.45 -11.71
C ASP A 800 16.36 13.95 -11.80
N LYS A 801 15.80 13.44 -10.70
CA LYS A 801 14.38 13.08 -10.64
C LYS A 801 13.50 14.31 -10.83
N MET A 802 12.49 14.16 -11.68
CA MET A 802 11.49 15.18 -11.91
C MET A 802 10.56 15.26 -10.70
N VAL A 803 10.47 16.43 -10.10
CA VAL A 803 9.55 16.69 -8.98
C VAL A 803 8.75 17.95 -9.25
N HIS A 804 7.53 17.99 -8.72
CA HIS A 804 6.66 19.15 -8.91
C HIS A 804 6.10 19.62 -7.57
N VAL A 805 5.84 20.91 -7.40
CA VAL A 805 5.27 21.50 -6.17
C VAL A 805 4.00 20.79 -5.69
N VAL A 806 3.23 20.16 -6.58
CA VAL A 806 2.05 19.36 -6.22
C VAL A 806 2.38 18.23 -5.25
N ASP A 807 3.59 17.69 -5.33
CA ASP A 807 4.06 16.56 -4.52
C ASP A 807 4.26 16.92 -3.04
N LEU A 808 4.42 18.21 -2.74
CA LEU A 808 4.62 18.69 -1.38
C LEU A 808 3.38 18.50 -0.51
N PHE A 809 2.18 18.47 -1.09
CA PHE A 809 0.94 18.16 -0.36
C PHE A 809 1.03 16.81 0.37
N SER A 810 1.25 15.71 -0.36
CA SER A 810 1.36 14.38 0.23
C SER A 810 2.62 14.24 1.08
N THR A 811 3.73 14.88 0.67
CA THR A 811 4.99 14.81 1.41
C THR A 811 4.86 15.38 2.82
N ILE A 812 4.22 16.55 2.97
CA ILE A 812 4.04 17.21 4.28
C ILE A 812 3.11 16.39 5.17
N LEU A 813 2.02 15.86 4.61
CA LEU A 813 1.08 15.00 5.34
C LEU A 813 1.75 13.72 5.83
N GLU A 814 2.55 13.05 4.99
CA GLU A 814 3.26 11.84 5.40
C GLU A 814 4.34 12.10 6.45
N ILE A 815 5.10 13.21 6.37
CA ILE A 815 6.05 13.63 7.43
C ILE A 815 5.32 13.82 8.77
N ALA A 816 4.07 14.31 8.74
CA ALA A 816 3.25 14.46 9.93
C ALA A 816 2.65 13.14 10.45
N GLY A 817 2.91 12.01 9.79
CA GLY A 817 2.39 10.69 10.14
C GLY A 817 0.95 10.43 9.67
N ILE A 818 0.46 11.20 8.69
CA ILE A 818 -0.91 11.08 8.17
C ILE A 818 -0.95 10.08 7.01
N ASN A 819 -1.89 9.14 7.06
CA ASN A 819 -2.18 8.25 5.94
C ASN A 819 -2.96 9.02 4.86
N VAL A 820 -2.25 9.49 3.84
CA VAL A 820 -2.82 10.32 2.77
C VAL A 820 -3.99 9.66 2.04
N PRO A 821 -3.92 8.40 1.58
CA PRO A 821 -5.05 7.74 0.92
C PRO A 821 -6.35 7.74 1.73
N ASN A 822 -6.26 7.55 3.05
CA ASN A 822 -7.42 7.62 3.95
C ASN A 822 -7.92 9.06 4.13
N ALA A 823 -7.01 10.00 4.35
CA ALA A 823 -7.33 11.41 4.57
C ALA A 823 -7.95 12.10 3.33
N THR A 824 -7.62 11.63 2.13
CA THR A 824 -8.14 12.18 0.86
C THR A 824 -9.15 11.25 0.19
N GLN A 825 -9.76 10.34 0.94
CA GLN A 825 -10.73 9.39 0.38
C GLN A 825 -11.87 10.12 -0.36
N GLY A 826 -12.07 9.78 -1.64
CA GLY A 826 -13.11 10.39 -2.48
C GLY A 826 -12.73 11.73 -3.13
N ILE A 827 -11.47 12.16 -3.00
CA ILE A 827 -10.91 13.34 -3.65
C ILE A 827 -9.83 12.88 -4.64
N GLU A 828 -9.89 13.37 -5.88
CA GLU A 828 -8.83 13.15 -6.85
C GLU A 828 -7.65 14.07 -6.53
N ILE A 829 -6.54 13.48 -6.06
CA ILE A 829 -5.27 14.17 -5.87
C ILE A 829 -4.24 13.70 -6.90
N HIS A 830 -3.38 14.62 -7.32
CA HIS A 830 -2.26 14.34 -8.24
C HIS A 830 -0.92 14.22 -7.52
N SER A 831 -0.88 14.65 -6.25
CA SER A 831 0.30 14.64 -5.41
C SER A 831 0.85 13.23 -5.19
N ARG A 832 2.17 13.08 -5.35
CA ARG A 832 2.91 11.86 -5.01
C ARG A 832 4.05 12.21 -4.07
N SER A 833 4.02 11.68 -2.84
CA SER A 833 5.01 11.99 -1.80
C SER A 833 6.46 11.86 -2.28
N LEU A 834 7.31 12.78 -1.83
CA LEU A 834 8.75 12.79 -2.10
C LEU A 834 9.55 12.00 -1.07
N LEU A 835 8.93 11.53 0.04
CA LEU A 835 9.62 10.73 1.07
C LEU A 835 10.38 9.52 0.50
N PRO A 836 9.82 8.73 -0.44
CA PRO A 836 10.60 7.67 -1.07
C PRO A 836 11.91 8.18 -1.69
N ILE A 837 11.86 9.32 -2.40
CA ILE A 837 13.04 9.91 -3.04
C ILE A 837 14.01 10.45 -1.98
N PHE A 838 13.50 11.08 -0.93
CA PHE A 838 14.29 11.52 0.22
C PHE A 838 15.01 10.35 0.91
N HIS A 839 14.46 9.13 0.83
CA HIS A 839 15.07 7.92 1.37
C HIS A 839 15.96 7.17 0.34
N GLY A 840 16.16 7.73 -0.86
CA GLY A 840 16.98 7.12 -1.91
C GLY A 840 16.26 6.06 -2.75
N HIS A 841 14.92 5.97 -2.64
CA HIS A 841 14.08 5.08 -3.43
C HIS A 841 13.29 5.85 -4.48
N ASP A 842 13.29 5.34 -5.71
CA ASP A 842 12.44 5.87 -6.76
C ASP A 842 11.84 4.76 -7.60
N ALA A 843 10.52 4.60 -7.51
CA ALA A 843 9.77 3.53 -8.14
C ALA A 843 8.44 4.01 -8.74
N MET A 844 8.20 5.32 -8.77
CA MET A 844 6.93 5.88 -9.26
C MET A 844 7.18 6.78 -10.46
N ASP A 845 6.49 6.49 -11.56
CA ASP A 845 6.50 7.37 -12.74
C ASP A 845 5.77 8.68 -12.43
N ARG A 846 6.46 9.80 -12.63
CA ARG A 846 5.92 11.15 -12.44
C ARG A 846 5.61 11.82 -13.76
N CYS A 847 4.66 12.76 -13.68
CA CYS A 847 4.29 13.64 -14.77
C CYS A 847 4.32 15.07 -14.26
N VAL A 848 5.09 15.93 -14.91
CA VAL A 848 5.06 17.36 -14.64
C VAL A 848 3.95 17.98 -15.47
N ILE A 849 3.03 18.68 -14.79
CA ILE A 849 1.94 19.43 -15.40
C ILE A 849 1.99 20.86 -14.88
N ALA A 850 2.35 21.78 -15.77
CA ALA A 850 2.32 23.22 -15.50
C ALA A 850 1.32 23.92 -16.41
N GLU A 851 0.46 24.77 -15.86
CA GLU A 851 -0.72 25.33 -16.52
C GLU A 851 -0.89 26.81 -16.24
N LYS A 852 -1.45 27.53 -17.21
CA LYS A 852 -2.04 28.85 -16.99
C LYS A 852 -3.22 29.05 -17.93
N PHE A 853 -4.24 29.74 -17.45
CA PHE A 853 -5.42 30.06 -18.23
C PHE A 853 -6.18 31.26 -17.65
N GLY A 854 -7.02 31.89 -18.48
CA GLY A 854 -7.82 33.05 -18.09
C GLY A 854 -7.05 34.38 -18.15
N LEU A 855 -5.88 34.40 -18.81
CA LEU A 855 -5.09 35.63 -19.00
C LEU A 855 -5.06 36.04 -20.47
N ASP A 856 -4.47 35.20 -21.32
CA ASP A 856 -4.31 35.48 -22.74
C ASP A 856 -4.42 34.17 -23.52
N PRO A 857 -5.55 33.93 -24.22
CA PRO A 857 -5.77 32.72 -25.01
C PRO A 857 -4.66 32.41 -26.02
N ALA A 858 -3.87 33.40 -26.45
CA ALA A 858 -2.75 33.17 -27.35
C ALA A 858 -1.52 32.52 -26.67
N THR A 859 -1.49 32.50 -25.34
CA THR A 859 -0.36 31.95 -24.55
C THR A 859 -0.80 31.02 -23.43
N ASP A 860 -2.09 30.96 -23.14
CA ASP A 860 -2.70 30.01 -22.21
C ASP A 860 -2.51 28.57 -22.71
N GLY A 861 -2.44 27.63 -21.76
CA GLY A 861 -2.20 26.24 -22.08
C GLY A 861 -1.45 25.48 -21.00
N ARG A 862 -0.69 24.48 -21.44
CA ARG A 862 -0.03 23.49 -20.56
C ARG A 862 1.37 23.11 -21.04
N ALA A 863 2.28 22.89 -20.11
CA ALA A 863 3.54 22.20 -20.33
C ALA A 863 3.49 20.81 -19.69
N LEU A 864 3.97 19.80 -20.42
CA LEU A 864 3.95 18.39 -20.04
C LEU A 864 5.33 17.75 -20.18
N MET A 865 5.75 17.01 -19.16
CA MET A 865 6.90 16.11 -19.17
C MET A 865 6.53 14.78 -18.49
N LEU A 866 7.08 13.68 -18.97
CA LEU A 866 6.83 12.31 -18.47
C LEU A 866 8.15 11.62 -18.15
N ASP A 867 8.21 10.89 -17.04
CA ASP A 867 9.42 10.16 -16.61
C ASP A 867 9.88 9.08 -17.60
N ASP A 868 8.96 8.50 -18.38
CA ASP A 868 9.29 7.57 -19.48
C ASP A 868 10.05 8.25 -20.63
N TRP A 869 9.90 9.58 -20.75
CA TRP A 869 10.43 10.39 -21.84
C TRP A 869 11.11 11.66 -21.31
N PRO A 870 12.08 11.54 -20.38
CA PRO A 870 12.57 12.67 -19.59
C PRO A 870 13.36 13.68 -20.43
N GLN A 871 13.79 13.31 -21.63
CA GLN A 871 14.47 14.17 -22.59
C GLN A 871 13.52 15.03 -23.45
N TYR A 872 12.21 14.95 -23.25
CA TYR A 872 11.23 15.64 -24.08
C TYR A 872 10.21 16.44 -23.26
N LYS A 873 9.81 17.58 -23.80
CA LYS A 873 8.75 18.44 -23.27
C LYS A 873 7.77 18.80 -24.37
N LEU A 874 6.47 18.79 -24.04
CA LEU A 874 5.40 19.27 -24.90
C LEU A 874 4.80 20.53 -24.28
N VAL A 875 4.73 21.60 -25.06
CA VAL A 875 3.91 22.78 -24.75
C VAL A 875 2.67 22.72 -25.64
N SER A 876 1.51 22.82 -25.02
CA SER A 876 0.21 22.96 -25.67
C SER A 876 -0.29 24.37 -25.43
N VAL A 877 -0.63 25.08 -26.51
CA VAL A 877 -1.34 26.36 -26.45
C VAL A 877 -2.82 26.06 -26.71
N GLN A 878 -3.65 26.26 -25.68
CA GLN A 878 -5.09 26.03 -25.66
C GLN A 878 -5.70 26.71 -24.43
N ASP A 879 -6.98 27.03 -24.50
CA ASP A 879 -7.80 27.19 -23.30
C ASP A 879 -8.04 25.80 -22.68
N VAL A 880 -7.34 25.48 -21.60
CA VAL A 880 -7.49 24.19 -20.91
C VAL A 880 -8.85 24.03 -20.21
N THR A 881 -9.64 25.10 -20.12
CA THR A 881 -11.00 25.06 -19.55
C THR A 881 -12.09 24.85 -20.60
N ASP A 882 -11.76 25.00 -21.89
CA ASP A 882 -12.68 24.77 -23.01
C ASP A 882 -12.38 23.43 -23.67
N ALA A 883 -13.30 22.47 -23.55
CA ALA A 883 -13.15 21.14 -24.14
C ALA A 883 -13.23 21.14 -25.68
N ASP A 884 -13.74 22.22 -26.29
CA ASP A 884 -13.84 22.37 -27.74
C ASP A 884 -12.61 23.07 -28.35
N ASP A 885 -11.70 23.62 -27.53
CA ASP A 885 -10.49 24.27 -28.04
C ASP A 885 -9.47 23.25 -28.56
N ILE A 886 -8.95 23.50 -29.76
CA ILE A 886 -8.03 22.58 -30.44
C ILE A 886 -6.60 23.01 -30.15
N PRO A 887 -5.82 22.20 -29.40
CA PRO A 887 -4.46 22.57 -29.06
C PRO A 887 -3.53 22.73 -30.23
N VAL A 888 -2.70 23.77 -30.15
CA VAL A 888 -1.48 23.90 -30.96
C VAL A 888 -0.30 23.39 -30.14
N TYR A 889 0.36 22.35 -30.64
CA TYR A 889 1.47 21.72 -29.96
C TYR A 889 2.83 22.22 -30.45
N GLN A 890 3.74 22.40 -29.50
CA GLN A 890 5.16 22.62 -29.74
C GLN A 890 5.97 21.68 -28.86
N MET A 891 6.82 20.86 -29.47
CA MET A 891 7.69 19.92 -28.74
C MET A 891 9.15 20.40 -28.69
N TYR A 892 9.84 20.08 -27.61
CA TYR A 892 11.24 20.41 -27.36
C TYR A 892 12.03 19.18 -26.93
N ALA A 893 13.30 19.09 -27.38
CA ALA A 893 14.30 18.25 -26.76
C ALA A 893 14.97 19.01 -25.61
N LEU A 894 15.12 18.36 -24.47
CA LEU A 894 15.73 18.90 -23.26
C LEU A 894 17.24 18.57 -23.22
N GLY A 895 18.04 19.53 -22.78
CA GLY A 895 19.48 19.36 -22.59
C GLY A 895 19.80 18.55 -21.33
N SER A 896 21.10 18.27 -21.10
CA SER A 896 21.56 17.56 -19.90
C SER A 896 21.28 18.29 -18.59
N ASN A 897 21.02 19.59 -18.65
CA ASN A 897 20.61 20.45 -17.53
C ASN A 897 19.08 20.56 -17.39
N GLY A 898 18.30 19.77 -18.14
CA GLY A 898 16.84 19.78 -18.09
C GLY A 898 16.16 20.88 -18.91
N VAL A 899 16.91 21.85 -19.45
CA VAL A 899 16.31 23.02 -20.12
C VAL A 899 16.09 22.81 -21.62
N GLU A 900 15.19 23.58 -22.24
CA GLU A 900 14.89 23.46 -23.68
C GLU A 900 16.13 23.73 -24.55
N SER A 901 16.57 22.71 -25.31
CA SER A 901 17.76 22.82 -26.16
C SER A 901 17.42 23.04 -27.63
N THR A 902 16.42 22.30 -28.16
CA THR A 902 16.06 22.37 -29.58
C THR A 902 14.56 22.19 -29.76
N THR A 903 13.96 23.07 -30.56
CA THR A 903 12.58 22.96 -31.03
C THR A 903 12.45 21.79 -32.02
N LEU A 904 11.52 20.87 -31.78
CA LEU A 904 11.31 19.68 -32.62
C LEU A 904 10.14 19.87 -33.59
N THR A 905 10.21 19.17 -34.72
CA THR A 905 9.13 19.13 -35.72
C THR A 905 7.86 18.57 -35.10
N THR A 906 6.75 19.32 -35.22
CA THR A 906 5.46 18.99 -34.60
C THR A 906 4.32 19.18 -35.62
N PRO A 907 3.52 18.14 -35.95
CA PRO A 907 3.72 16.74 -35.56
C PRO A 907 5.00 16.13 -36.17
N PRO A 908 5.57 15.08 -35.56
CA PRO A 908 6.74 14.36 -36.07
C PRO A 908 6.48 13.73 -37.44
N ASN A 909 7.53 13.54 -38.24
CA ASN A 909 7.45 12.65 -39.41
C ASN A 909 7.50 11.19 -38.94
N PRO A 910 6.89 10.24 -39.67
CA PRO A 910 6.97 8.82 -39.33
C PRO A 910 8.42 8.33 -39.23
N GLY A 911 8.78 7.74 -38.09
CA GLY A 911 10.12 7.25 -37.79
C GLY A 911 11.07 8.25 -37.12
N ASP A 912 10.62 9.49 -36.85
CA ASP A 912 11.38 10.43 -36.03
C ASP A 912 11.59 9.87 -34.62
N ALA A 913 12.78 10.10 -34.04
CA ALA A 913 13.14 9.53 -32.74
C ALA A 913 12.22 9.98 -31.58
N HIS A 914 11.56 11.14 -31.73
CA HIS A 914 10.63 11.69 -30.75
C HIS A 914 9.16 11.34 -31.01
N GLU A 915 8.85 10.51 -32.02
CA GLU A 915 7.47 10.18 -32.40
C GLU A 915 6.69 9.54 -31.24
N ALA A 916 7.27 8.53 -30.57
CA ALA A 916 6.61 7.84 -29.46
C ALA A 916 6.37 8.77 -28.26
N ALA A 917 7.34 9.60 -27.91
CA ALA A 917 7.21 10.61 -26.86
C ALA A 917 6.12 11.64 -27.19
N TYR A 918 6.06 12.11 -28.44
CA TYR A 918 5.02 13.03 -28.89
C TYR A 918 3.62 12.42 -28.71
N GLN A 919 3.42 11.17 -29.13
CA GLN A 919 2.13 10.49 -28.98
C GLN A 919 1.74 10.30 -27.51
N ALA A 920 2.69 9.92 -26.65
CA ALA A 920 2.46 9.76 -25.22
C ALA A 920 2.07 11.09 -24.55
N LEU A 921 2.79 12.18 -24.85
CA LEU A 921 2.51 13.50 -24.30
C LEU A 921 1.19 14.09 -24.81
N VAL A 922 0.85 13.89 -26.10
CA VAL A 922 -0.46 14.29 -26.64
C VAL A 922 -1.59 13.49 -26.02
N ALA A 923 -1.44 12.17 -25.87
CA ALA A 923 -2.42 11.34 -25.18
C ALA A 923 -2.61 11.77 -23.72
N LYS A 924 -1.51 12.11 -23.03
CA LYS A 924 -1.58 12.69 -21.69
C LYS A 924 -2.34 14.02 -21.69
N ASN A 925 -2.05 14.94 -22.61
CA ASN A 925 -2.79 16.21 -22.72
C ASN A 925 -4.29 15.97 -22.92
N GLN A 926 -4.67 15.05 -23.80
CA GLN A 926 -6.06 14.69 -24.08
C GLN A 926 -6.76 14.06 -22.87
N SER A 927 -6.05 13.24 -22.08
CA SER A 927 -6.62 12.65 -20.86
C SER A 927 -6.96 13.67 -19.76
N LEU A 928 -6.41 14.88 -19.87
CA LEU A 928 -6.61 15.98 -18.91
C LEU A 928 -7.68 16.98 -19.40
N ILE A 929 -8.28 16.76 -20.57
CA ILE A 929 -9.39 17.60 -21.06
C ILE A 929 -10.64 17.23 -20.24
N PRO A 930 -11.35 18.21 -19.66
CA PRO A 930 -12.61 17.94 -18.98
C PRO A 930 -13.58 17.19 -19.93
N PRO A 931 -14.23 16.11 -19.48
CA PRO A 931 -15.14 15.38 -20.36
C PRO A 931 -16.25 16.32 -20.86
N THR A 932 -16.38 16.49 -22.18
CA THR A 932 -17.48 17.26 -22.77
C THR A 932 -18.80 16.59 -22.34
N PRO A 933 -19.67 17.26 -21.57
CA PRO A 933 -20.90 16.64 -21.09
C PRO A 933 -21.85 16.42 -22.27
N ALA A 934 -21.97 15.18 -22.73
CA ALA A 934 -22.86 14.83 -23.84
C ALA A 934 -24.30 14.66 -23.32
N GLY A 935 -25.13 15.71 -23.41
CA GLY A 935 -26.59 15.65 -23.13
C GLY A 935 -27.13 16.80 -22.28
N PRO A 936 -28.42 16.78 -21.90
CA PRO A 936 -29.03 17.86 -21.12
C PRO A 936 -28.44 17.95 -19.70
N THR A 937 -28.15 19.17 -19.25
CA THR A 937 -27.74 19.44 -17.87
C THR A 937 -28.92 19.31 -16.91
N LEU A 938 -28.75 18.48 -15.90
CA LEU A 938 -29.72 18.19 -14.85
C LEU A 938 -29.15 18.57 -13.49
N TYR A 939 -30.00 19.09 -12.62
CA TYR A 939 -29.72 19.36 -11.22
C TYR A 939 -30.58 18.41 -10.38
N LEU A 940 -29.93 17.58 -9.58
CA LEU A 940 -30.52 16.62 -8.67
C LEU A 940 -30.55 17.23 -7.27
N GLU A 941 -31.75 17.44 -6.72
CA GLU A 941 -31.92 17.87 -5.33
C GLU A 941 -31.92 16.63 -4.43
N LEU A 942 -31.07 16.62 -3.40
CA LEU A 942 -30.90 15.54 -2.44
C LEU A 942 -31.66 15.83 -1.13
N PRO A 943 -32.02 14.79 -0.35
CA PRO A 943 -32.69 14.99 0.94
C PRO A 943 -31.87 15.83 1.92
N THR A 944 -32.51 16.83 2.56
CA THR A 944 -31.89 17.75 3.54
C THR A 944 -31.80 17.20 4.98
N THR A 945 -32.11 15.91 5.18
CA THR A 945 -31.97 15.16 6.44
C THR A 945 -31.49 13.73 6.11
N PRO A 946 -30.56 13.11 6.86
CA PRO A 946 -30.21 13.33 8.27
C PRO A 946 -28.82 13.94 8.54
N SER A 947 -28.64 14.58 9.70
CA SER A 947 -27.33 15.02 10.22
C SER A 947 -26.50 13.84 10.76
N GLY A 948 -25.18 13.84 10.55
CA GLY A 948 -24.26 12.81 11.05
C GLY A 948 -23.68 11.89 9.94
N PRO A 949 -23.13 10.71 10.28
CA PRO A 949 -22.44 9.81 9.32
C PRO A 949 -23.30 9.33 8.15
N ALA A 950 -24.64 9.41 8.27
CA ALA A 950 -25.61 9.01 7.25
C ALA A 950 -26.14 10.18 6.38
N GLY A 951 -25.66 11.41 6.61
CA GLY A 951 -26.05 12.59 5.84
C GLY A 951 -25.32 12.74 4.50
N VAL A 952 -25.82 13.60 3.62
CA VAL A 952 -25.09 14.00 2.41
C VAL A 952 -23.74 14.63 2.84
N PRO A 953 -22.60 14.30 2.20
CA PRO A 953 -21.30 14.80 2.65
C PRO A 953 -21.27 16.33 2.72
N PRO A 954 -20.88 16.92 3.87
CA PRO A 954 -20.79 18.38 3.99
C PRO A 954 -19.60 18.94 3.21
N ASN A 955 -18.56 18.13 2.97
CA ASN A 955 -17.42 18.50 2.16
C ASN A 955 -17.81 18.54 0.67
N LEU A 956 -17.90 19.73 0.09
CA LEU A 956 -18.24 19.94 -1.32
C LEU A 956 -17.18 19.39 -2.29
N ALA A 957 -15.94 19.18 -1.82
CA ALA A 957 -14.87 18.50 -2.56
C ALA A 957 -15.18 17.03 -2.84
N MET A 958 -16.02 16.41 -2.02
CA MET A 958 -16.32 14.99 -2.11
C MET A 958 -17.32 14.76 -3.25
N ASN A 959 -16.79 14.22 -4.34
CA ASN A 959 -17.59 13.90 -5.51
C ASN A 959 -18.42 12.62 -5.27
N PRO A 960 -19.61 12.52 -5.88
CA PRO A 960 -20.31 11.25 -5.92
C PRO A 960 -19.49 10.24 -6.75
N ILE A 961 -19.34 9.03 -6.23
CA ILE A 961 -18.69 7.91 -6.94
C ILE A 961 -19.58 7.34 -8.05
N SER A 962 -20.90 7.58 -7.98
CA SER A 962 -21.80 7.26 -9.09
C SER A 962 -23.07 8.10 -9.05
N ILE A 963 -23.60 8.37 -10.24
CA ILE A 963 -24.93 8.95 -10.45
C ILE A 963 -25.63 8.07 -11.47
N THR A 964 -26.84 7.62 -11.17
CA THR A 964 -27.69 6.91 -12.13
C THR A 964 -29.05 7.54 -12.19
N ILE A 965 -29.56 7.77 -13.39
CA ILE A 965 -30.89 8.34 -13.63
C ILE A 965 -31.64 7.32 -14.49
N ASP A 966 -32.72 6.75 -13.96
CA ASP A 966 -33.42 5.59 -14.52
C ASP A 966 -32.50 4.39 -14.82
N GLY A 967 -31.48 4.19 -13.98
CA GLY A 967 -30.46 3.15 -14.17
C GLY A 967 -29.43 3.45 -15.27
N VAL A 968 -29.52 4.60 -15.95
CA VAL A 968 -28.49 5.07 -16.89
C VAL A 968 -27.43 5.86 -16.12
N PRO A 969 -26.13 5.53 -16.25
CA PRO A 969 -25.06 6.32 -15.65
C PRO A 969 -25.07 7.76 -16.18
N ALA A 970 -25.03 8.72 -15.27
CA ALA A 970 -24.88 10.13 -15.58
C ALA A 970 -23.47 10.62 -15.19
N THR A 971 -22.95 11.57 -15.95
CA THR A 971 -21.65 12.20 -15.69
C THR A 971 -21.83 13.31 -14.68
N PHE A 972 -21.14 13.21 -13.54
CA PHE A 972 -21.08 14.28 -12.55
C PHE A 972 -20.41 15.54 -13.15
N ILE A 973 -20.95 16.72 -12.83
CA ILE A 973 -20.37 18.01 -13.21
C ILE A 973 -19.87 18.73 -11.94
N ALA A 974 -20.77 19.02 -11.00
CA ALA A 974 -20.45 19.83 -9.82
C ALA A 974 -21.49 19.65 -8.71
N ARG A 975 -21.17 20.11 -7.49
CA ARG A 975 -22.12 20.20 -6.36
C ARG A 975 -22.64 21.63 -6.20
N VAL A 976 -23.57 21.99 -7.08
CA VAL A 976 -24.14 23.34 -7.17
C VAL A 976 -25.67 23.29 -7.28
N ASP A 977 -26.33 24.31 -6.76
CA ASP A 977 -27.76 24.53 -6.95
C ASP A 977 -28.10 24.92 -8.41
N VAL A 978 -29.40 25.07 -8.70
CA VAL A 978 -29.89 25.46 -10.04
C VAL A 978 -29.39 26.84 -10.51
N ASN A 979 -28.87 27.68 -9.61
CA ASN A 979 -28.29 28.98 -9.92
C ASN A 979 -26.76 28.93 -10.08
N GLY A 980 -26.16 27.75 -9.94
CA GLY A 980 -24.71 27.56 -9.98
C GLY A 980 -23.99 27.92 -8.68
N ALA A 981 -24.70 28.15 -7.58
CA ALA A 981 -24.09 28.39 -6.28
C ALA A 981 -23.70 27.05 -5.62
N PRO A 982 -22.52 26.93 -4.99
CA PRO A 982 -22.13 25.71 -4.28
C PRO A 982 -23.18 25.29 -3.25
N ASP A 983 -23.64 24.04 -3.30
CA ASP A 983 -24.66 23.52 -2.40
C ASP A 983 -24.47 22.02 -2.15
N GLN A 984 -24.51 21.63 -0.87
CA GLN A 984 -24.29 20.25 -0.49
C GLN A 984 -25.49 19.36 -0.87
N TYR A 985 -26.68 19.92 -1.01
CA TYR A 985 -27.88 19.14 -1.33
C TYR A 985 -28.20 19.15 -2.82
N SER A 986 -27.31 19.66 -3.66
CA SER A 986 -27.54 19.73 -5.09
C SER A 986 -26.38 19.10 -5.86
N VAL A 987 -26.71 18.30 -6.87
CA VAL A 987 -25.74 17.67 -7.77
C VAL A 987 -26.09 17.99 -9.20
N GLN A 988 -25.17 18.65 -9.90
CA GLN A 988 -25.25 18.90 -11.33
C GLN A 988 -24.62 17.73 -12.09
N CYS A 989 -25.32 17.23 -13.11
CA CYS A 989 -24.87 16.11 -13.93
C CYS A 989 -25.42 16.18 -15.36
N THR A 990 -24.88 15.38 -16.28
CA THR A 990 -25.47 15.13 -17.61
C THR A 990 -25.76 13.66 -17.84
N LEU A 991 -26.90 13.37 -18.47
CA LEU A 991 -27.17 12.06 -19.04
C LEU A 991 -26.57 11.96 -20.44
N PRO A 992 -25.91 10.84 -20.81
CA PRO A 992 -25.57 10.54 -22.20
C PRO A 992 -26.80 10.69 -23.11
N ASP A 993 -26.64 11.22 -24.32
CA ASP A 993 -27.73 11.30 -25.32
C ASP A 993 -28.17 9.89 -25.78
N SER A 994 -29.06 9.27 -25.01
CA SER A 994 -29.69 7.99 -25.34
C SER A 994 -30.98 8.25 -26.11
N SER A 995 -30.85 8.48 -27.42
CA SER A 995 -31.85 8.17 -28.46
C SER A 995 -33.35 8.24 -28.06
N GLY A 996 -33.84 9.45 -27.77
CA GLY A 996 -35.23 9.84 -28.10
C GLY A 996 -36.39 9.45 -27.18
N ALA A 997 -36.17 8.97 -25.95
CA ALA A 997 -37.25 8.83 -24.96
C ALA A 997 -37.38 10.12 -24.11
N PRO A 998 -38.60 10.69 -23.90
CA PRO A 998 -38.77 11.89 -23.09
C PRO A 998 -38.51 11.58 -21.61
N TYR A 999 -37.50 12.26 -21.07
CA TYR A 999 -37.19 12.35 -19.65
C TYR A 999 -38.36 12.97 -18.87
N ASP A 1000 -38.89 12.29 -17.84
CA ASP A 1000 -39.96 12.82 -16.96
C ASP A 1000 -39.35 13.26 -15.62
N PRO A 1001 -39.05 14.57 -15.43
CA PRO A 1001 -38.39 15.09 -14.24
C PRO A 1001 -39.16 14.85 -12.93
N VAL A 1002 -40.42 14.43 -12.98
CA VAL A 1002 -41.27 14.21 -11.80
C VAL A 1002 -41.26 12.76 -11.33
N ASN A 1003 -41.09 11.79 -12.24
CA ASN A 1003 -41.24 10.36 -11.93
C ASN A 1003 -39.97 9.53 -12.14
N THR A 1004 -38.91 10.12 -12.70
CA THR A 1004 -37.65 9.40 -12.95
C THR A 1004 -36.83 9.25 -11.66
N PRO A 1005 -36.48 8.02 -11.23
CA PRO A 1005 -35.61 7.82 -10.08
C PRO A 1005 -34.17 8.22 -10.44
N ALA A 1006 -33.57 9.09 -9.63
CA ALA A 1006 -32.14 9.39 -9.68
C ALA A 1006 -31.48 8.98 -8.37
N ILE A 1007 -30.40 8.21 -8.47
CA ILE A 1007 -29.60 7.74 -7.35
C ILE A 1007 -28.24 8.40 -7.44
N VAL A 1008 -27.81 9.01 -6.35
CA VAL A 1008 -26.49 9.60 -6.17
C VAL A 1008 -25.79 8.85 -5.04
N THR A 1009 -24.60 8.33 -5.33
CA THR A 1009 -23.81 7.57 -4.36
C THR A 1009 -22.54 8.33 -4.04
N PHE A 1010 -22.29 8.57 -2.76
CA PHE A 1010 -21.04 9.15 -2.25
C PHE A 1010 -20.19 8.09 -1.56
N PRO A 1011 -18.86 8.26 -1.51
CA PRO A 1011 -17.99 7.39 -0.73
C PRO A 1011 -18.27 7.54 0.78
N ASP A 1012 -17.93 6.52 1.57
CA ASP A 1012 -17.90 6.60 3.04
C ASP A 1012 -16.92 7.71 3.51
N ASN A 1013 -17.08 8.44 4.63
CA ASN A 1013 -17.13 7.83 5.96
C ASN A 1013 -15.79 7.40 6.57
N PRO A 1014 -14.59 8.02 6.36
CA PRO A 1014 -13.38 7.57 7.07
C PRO A 1014 -13.52 7.56 8.60
N ASN A 1015 -14.47 8.30 9.17
CA ASN A 1015 -14.80 8.31 10.61
C ASN A 1015 -15.95 7.36 11.04
N ASN A 1016 -16.37 6.40 10.21
CA ASN A 1016 -17.48 5.47 10.52
C ASN A 1016 -17.07 3.98 10.39
N PRO A 1017 -16.98 3.22 11.50
CA PRO A 1017 -16.42 1.86 11.53
C PRO A 1017 -17.31 0.76 10.94
N THR A 1018 -18.42 1.07 10.24
CA THR A 1018 -19.36 0.08 9.68
C THR A 1018 -19.51 0.08 8.16
N GLY A 1019 -18.64 0.78 7.42
CA GLY A 1019 -18.41 0.72 5.96
C GLY A 1019 -19.59 0.31 5.05
N GLY A 1020 -20.22 1.29 4.39
CA GLY A 1020 -20.98 1.14 3.15
C GLY A 1020 -21.35 2.49 2.53
N ASN A 1021 -21.09 2.68 1.22
CA ASN A 1021 -21.35 3.92 0.46
C ASN A 1021 -22.69 4.62 0.82
N ARG A 1022 -22.70 5.95 0.86
CA ARG A 1022 -23.91 6.74 1.13
C ARG A 1022 -24.74 6.88 -0.13
N VAL A 1023 -25.89 6.21 -0.19
CA VAL A 1023 -26.78 6.19 -1.35
C VAL A 1023 -27.99 7.07 -1.09
N PHE A 1024 -28.20 8.09 -1.93
CA PHE A 1024 -29.33 9.01 -1.86
C PHE A 1024 -30.18 8.89 -3.10
N GLN A 1025 -31.49 8.87 -2.92
CA GLN A 1025 -32.45 9.09 -4.00
C GLN A 1025 -32.75 10.58 -4.07
N ALA A 1026 -32.58 11.20 -5.25
CA ALA A 1026 -32.93 12.60 -5.46
C ALA A 1026 -34.44 12.83 -5.25
N ILE A 1027 -34.78 13.93 -4.59
CA ILE A 1027 -36.15 14.34 -4.30
C ILE A 1027 -36.77 15.20 -5.41
N ALA A 1028 -35.94 15.83 -6.22
CA ALA A 1028 -36.35 16.57 -7.41
C ALA A 1028 -35.26 16.53 -8.47
N ILE A 1029 -35.67 16.66 -9.73
CA ILE A 1029 -34.74 16.85 -10.84
C ILE A 1029 -35.20 18.03 -11.68
N THR A 1030 -34.32 19.00 -11.85
CA THR A 1030 -34.60 20.21 -12.64
C THR A 1030 -33.60 20.32 -13.79
N THR A 1031 -34.04 20.79 -14.94
CA THR A 1031 -33.15 21.20 -16.04
C THR A 1031 -32.74 22.65 -15.84
N ALA A 1032 -31.57 23.05 -16.34
CA ALA A 1032 -31.25 24.47 -16.49
C ALA A 1032 -32.39 25.18 -17.28
N PRO A 1033 -32.78 26.41 -16.92
CA PRO A 1033 -33.79 27.17 -17.65
C PRO A 1033 -33.40 27.50 -19.10
#